data_AF-W7K1U9-F1
#
_entry.id   AF-W7K1U9-F1
#
_cell.length_a   1.000
_cell.length_b   1.000
_cell.length_c   1.000
_cell.angle_alpha   90.00
_cell.angle_beta   90.00
_cell.angle_gamma   90.00
#
_symmetry.space_group_name_H-M   'P 1'
#
loop_
_entity.id
_entity.type
_entity.pdbx_description
1 polymer ?
#
loop_
_entity_poly.entity_id
_entity_poly.type
_entity_poly.pdbx_seq_one_letter_code
_entity_poly.pdbx_strand_id
1 'polypeptide(L)'
;MHKTIRKLFSDEVCDKIENMKILLVGAGGIGSEFLKNIITIGCKNIDIIDIDTIDITNLNRQFLFKKKDVKKYKSLVAKERALMHKKDLNINAYTFDVCTMKSSDIKKYDYVINALDNIKARKYVNKLCIMEKKVLIEAGSTGYNGQVYPIYYNHTKCYSCEEKPKNKTYAICTIRQTPSLPEHCVAWGRLIFETFFCKNDNETLIDIKNHIEEESKKRNMDKKEIIIFIFNYLFNDTIKELIYLKKDYTTIPIPIHFEWDENIIDLFEDESEHNQNEINIDKLNDNKNNMGDNKYYCNNFKCEEKDREKDDNVLMLSSQNIWDKKKCIEMYIKTFLKLYKYLNINKKEEEYLIFDKDDDECINFITSISNIRMLNFCISQKSKFDIQSIAGNIIPAISSTNAIVASLQAFQLIHVIEYFETLKNKNNKKNNNNNKKNNNNNNNNNNENNVSYCDEEENKTDHFNIRNSKAKHVWVKSIVNGNKIFSRGNLVNAEPLEIPNPNCYICQQPTIHIYIKNFEKMTLYNFVKDICMNELSFLYPFLDKDDRNIFDYDLFQENDDDYIQNLYASLSYWNIKHDEILLLTDFQNNNDQLEMHLKEDPSLETEYFIQQKNVPSKKRKINYMQVEGNMDTESVKKKRHILSDEHKETNDEKQPTKKRKQDLIKVEEIIIDDEESDNQNVVLID
;
A
#
# COMPACT_ATOMS: atom_id res chain seq x y z
N MET A 1 -18.76 -22.71 15.38
CA MET A 1 -19.27 -22.18 14.10
C MET A 1 -20.79 -22.14 14.18
N HIS A 2 -21.44 -21.15 13.56
CA HIS A 2 -22.91 -21.10 13.56
C HIS A 2 -23.50 -22.21 12.67
N LYS A 3 -24.68 -22.76 13.03
CA LYS A 3 -25.31 -23.88 12.30
C LYS A 3 -25.53 -23.58 10.80
N THR A 4 -25.85 -22.34 10.45
CA THR A 4 -26.00 -21.92 9.05
C THR A 4 -24.67 -21.97 8.28
N ILE A 5 -23.56 -21.59 8.92
CA ILE A 5 -22.23 -21.56 8.28
C ILE A 5 -21.69 -22.98 8.09
N ARG A 6 -21.95 -23.90 9.05
CA ARG A 6 -21.63 -25.33 8.87
C ARG A 6 -22.37 -26.01 7.70
N LYS A 7 -23.43 -25.40 7.14
CA LYS A 7 -24.10 -25.90 5.92
C LYS A 7 -23.41 -25.47 4.61
N LEU A 8 -22.45 -24.54 4.65
CA LEU A 8 -21.81 -23.97 3.45
C LEU A 8 -20.56 -24.74 3.00
N PHE A 9 -19.98 -25.54 3.90
CA PHE A 9 -18.72 -26.27 3.68
C PHE A 9 -18.88 -27.73 4.14
N SER A 10 -17.93 -28.61 3.81
CA SER A 10 -17.91 -29.96 4.39
C SER A 10 -17.49 -29.93 5.87
N ASP A 11 -17.81 -30.98 6.62
CA ASP A 11 -17.46 -31.06 8.04
C ASP A 11 -15.95 -30.98 8.27
N GLU A 12 -15.11 -31.57 7.40
CA GLU A 12 -13.65 -31.49 7.53
C GLU A 12 -13.13 -30.05 7.34
N VAL A 13 -13.75 -29.27 6.45
CA VAL A 13 -13.43 -27.85 6.26
C VAL A 13 -13.93 -27.02 7.45
N CYS A 14 -15.13 -27.31 7.97
CA CYS A 14 -15.66 -26.67 9.18
C CYS A 14 -14.76 -26.91 10.40
N ASP A 15 -14.37 -28.17 10.61
CA ASP A 15 -13.53 -28.60 11.72
C ASP A 15 -12.11 -28.07 11.58
N LYS A 16 -11.56 -27.99 10.36
CA LYS A 16 -10.27 -27.30 10.14
C LYS A 16 -10.37 -25.81 10.43
N ILE A 17 -11.45 -25.13 10.02
CA ILE A 17 -11.66 -23.71 10.33
C ILE A 17 -11.80 -23.46 11.84
N GLU A 18 -12.49 -24.32 12.58
CA GLU A 18 -12.62 -24.16 14.05
C GLU A 18 -11.29 -24.43 14.78
N ASN A 19 -10.55 -25.45 14.39
CA ASN A 19 -9.37 -25.93 15.11
C ASN A 19 -8.02 -25.38 14.60
N MET A 20 -7.96 -24.76 13.42
CA MET A 20 -6.73 -24.16 12.93
C MET A 20 -6.20 -23.07 13.88
N LYS A 21 -4.88 -22.89 13.89
CA LYS A 21 -4.24 -21.74 14.55
C LYS A 21 -3.70 -20.76 13.53
N ILE A 22 -4.17 -19.52 13.60
CA ILE A 22 -3.75 -18.45 12.67
C ILE A 22 -2.99 -17.34 13.39
N LEU A 23 -2.06 -16.71 12.66
CA LEU A 23 -1.41 -15.47 13.06
C LEU A 23 -1.99 -14.32 12.24
N LEU A 24 -2.50 -13.28 12.91
CA LEU A 24 -2.90 -12.03 12.29
C LEU A 24 -1.86 -10.95 12.58
N VAL A 25 -1.16 -10.49 11.53
CA VAL A 25 -0.16 -9.43 11.64
C VAL A 25 -0.78 -8.11 11.17
N GLY A 26 -0.93 -7.16 12.09
CA GLY A 26 -1.65 -5.91 11.91
C GLY A 26 -3.11 -6.00 12.40
N ALA A 27 -3.48 -5.09 13.30
CA ALA A 27 -4.83 -4.90 13.84
C ALA A 27 -5.47 -3.57 13.36
N GLY A 28 -4.88 -2.92 12.35
CA GLY A 28 -5.43 -1.74 11.66
C GLY A 28 -6.72 -2.04 10.87
N GLY A 29 -6.98 -1.29 9.79
CA GLY A 29 -8.27 -1.34 9.08
C GLY A 29 -8.64 -2.71 8.54
N ILE A 30 -7.78 -3.29 7.68
CA ILE A 30 -7.97 -4.65 7.14
C ILE A 30 -7.98 -5.69 8.28
N GLY A 31 -7.07 -5.57 9.26
CA GLY A 31 -6.94 -6.54 10.36
C GLY A 31 -8.17 -6.59 11.27
N SER A 32 -8.73 -5.43 11.60
CA SER A 32 -9.99 -5.30 12.37
C SER A 32 -11.16 -5.99 11.67
N GLU A 33 -11.29 -5.76 10.35
CA GLU A 33 -12.34 -6.35 9.52
C GLU A 33 -12.15 -7.87 9.35
N PHE A 34 -10.91 -8.32 9.12
CA PHE A 34 -10.57 -9.74 8.99
C PHE A 34 -10.83 -10.50 10.29
N LEU A 35 -10.45 -9.92 11.44
CA LEU A 35 -10.69 -10.51 12.76
C LEU A 35 -12.18 -10.75 13.00
N LYS A 36 -13.03 -9.75 12.73
CA LYS A 36 -14.50 -9.90 12.77
C LYS A 36 -14.98 -11.04 11.87
N ASN A 37 -14.51 -11.05 10.62
CA ASN A 37 -14.95 -12.02 9.62
C ASN A 37 -14.60 -13.45 10.08
N ILE A 38 -13.35 -13.71 10.47
CA ILE A 38 -12.88 -15.07 10.75
C ILE A 38 -13.42 -15.66 12.07
N ILE A 39 -13.63 -14.85 13.12
CA ILE A 39 -14.25 -15.32 14.37
C ILE A 39 -15.74 -15.60 14.19
N THR A 40 -16.43 -14.83 13.33
CA THR A 40 -17.84 -15.03 12.98
C THR A 40 -18.02 -16.26 12.10
N ILE A 41 -17.15 -16.44 11.09
CA ILE A 41 -17.08 -17.65 10.25
C ILE A 41 -16.92 -18.89 11.13
N GLY A 42 -15.99 -18.89 12.09
CA GLY A 42 -15.98 -19.93 13.13
C GLY A 42 -14.70 -20.09 13.92
N CYS A 43 -13.57 -19.59 13.40
CA CYS A 43 -12.23 -19.83 13.97
C CYS A 43 -12.13 -19.48 15.45
N LYS A 44 -11.36 -20.30 16.19
CA LYS A 44 -11.17 -20.16 17.64
C LYS A 44 -9.77 -19.74 18.05
N ASN A 45 -8.71 -20.13 17.33
CA ASN A 45 -7.32 -19.93 17.76
C ASN A 45 -6.64 -18.85 16.93
N ILE A 46 -6.51 -17.63 17.46
CA ILE A 46 -5.96 -16.47 16.78
C ILE A 46 -4.92 -15.78 17.66
N ASP A 47 -3.69 -15.64 17.18
CA ASP A 47 -2.71 -14.75 17.80
C ASP A 47 -2.61 -13.46 16.96
N ILE A 48 -2.64 -12.30 17.61
CA ILE A 48 -2.59 -10.97 16.96
C ILE A 48 -1.27 -10.27 17.32
N ILE A 49 -0.60 -9.69 16.34
CA ILE A 49 0.57 -8.81 16.54
C ILE A 49 0.26 -7.43 15.95
N ASP A 50 0.35 -6.38 16.76
CA ASP A 50 0.34 -4.97 16.32
C ASP A 50 1.07 -4.13 17.38
N ILE A 51 2.08 -3.36 16.95
CA ILE A 51 2.92 -2.51 17.82
C ILE A 51 2.24 -1.18 18.15
N ASP A 52 1.30 -0.71 17.33
CA ASP A 52 0.77 0.64 17.45
C ASP A 52 -0.20 0.82 18.62
N THR A 53 -0.25 2.05 19.12
CA THR A 53 -1.39 2.53 19.92
C THR A 53 -2.48 3.13 19.03
N ILE A 54 -3.71 3.12 19.54
CA ILE A 54 -4.89 3.69 18.89
C ILE A 54 -4.81 5.21 18.97
N ASP A 55 -4.87 5.89 17.83
CA ASP A 55 -5.08 7.35 17.78
C ASP A 55 -6.53 7.71 17.41
N ILE A 56 -6.98 8.92 17.78
CA ILE A 56 -8.31 9.44 17.42
C ILE A 56 -8.57 9.43 15.90
N THR A 57 -7.53 9.67 15.10
CA THR A 57 -7.58 9.66 13.64
C THR A 57 -7.69 8.25 13.03
N ASN A 58 -7.64 7.19 13.84
CA ASN A 58 -7.83 5.81 13.37
C ASN A 58 -9.33 5.44 13.30
N LEU A 59 -10.17 6.14 14.05
CA LEU A 59 -11.55 5.72 14.37
C LEU A 59 -12.47 5.67 13.14
N ASN A 60 -12.24 6.49 12.10
CA ASN A 60 -13.04 6.50 10.87
C ASN A 60 -12.91 5.25 9.99
N ARG A 61 -11.90 4.40 10.22
CA ARG A 61 -11.63 3.20 9.40
C ARG A 61 -11.13 1.98 10.17
N GLN A 62 -11.23 2.00 11.50
CA GLN A 62 -10.80 0.94 12.41
C GLN A 62 -11.88 0.72 13.50
N PHE A 63 -13.05 0.22 13.07
CA PHE A 63 -14.30 0.18 13.85
C PHE A 63 -14.23 -0.57 15.19
N LEU A 64 -13.22 -1.42 15.40
CA LEU A 64 -12.98 -2.06 16.70
C LEU A 64 -12.62 -1.03 17.78
N PHE A 65 -12.09 0.13 17.44
CA PHE A 65 -11.62 1.12 18.40
C PHE A 65 -12.67 2.21 18.66
N LYS A 66 -12.61 2.86 19.84
CA LYS A 66 -13.52 3.96 20.23
C LYS A 66 -12.71 5.07 20.90
N LYS A 67 -13.26 6.28 21.01
CA LYS A 67 -12.58 7.46 21.61
C LYS A 67 -12.02 7.22 23.02
N LYS A 68 -12.64 6.31 23.80
CA LYS A 68 -12.17 5.88 25.15
C LYS A 68 -10.98 4.90 25.16
N ASP A 69 -10.58 4.41 23.99
CA ASP A 69 -9.51 3.40 23.83
C ASP A 69 -8.25 4.01 23.18
N VAL A 70 -8.26 5.31 22.88
CA VAL A 70 -7.10 6.08 22.40
C VAL A 70 -5.92 5.98 23.40
N LYS A 71 -4.69 5.90 22.88
CA LYS A 71 -3.43 5.57 23.58
C LYS A 71 -3.29 4.11 24.09
N LYS A 72 -4.29 3.23 23.95
CA LYS A 72 -4.11 1.77 24.19
C LYS A 72 -3.54 1.09 22.95
N TYR A 73 -2.84 -0.04 23.11
CA TYR A 73 -2.36 -0.85 21.98
C TYR A 73 -3.51 -1.48 21.17
N LYS A 74 -3.39 -1.41 19.84
CA LYS A 74 -4.42 -1.92 18.90
C LYS A 74 -4.69 -3.41 19.09
N SER A 75 -3.64 -4.23 19.18
CA SER A 75 -3.76 -5.70 19.33
C SER A 75 -4.49 -6.10 20.61
N LEU A 76 -4.18 -5.45 21.75
CA LEU A 76 -4.83 -5.72 23.04
C LEU A 76 -6.33 -5.39 22.99
N VAL A 77 -6.70 -4.22 22.47
CA VAL A 77 -8.12 -3.82 22.36
C VAL A 77 -8.85 -4.67 21.32
N ALA A 78 -8.19 -5.07 20.22
CA ALA A 78 -8.77 -6.00 19.25
C ALA A 78 -9.12 -7.37 19.90
N LYS A 79 -8.22 -7.90 20.75
CA LYS A 79 -8.48 -9.09 21.59
C LYS A 79 -9.65 -8.86 22.56
N GLU A 80 -9.72 -7.73 23.26
CA GLU A 80 -10.85 -7.40 24.15
C GLU A 80 -12.19 -7.44 23.38
N ARG A 81 -12.26 -6.78 22.21
CA ARG A 81 -13.50 -6.72 21.43
C ARG A 81 -13.89 -8.06 20.81
N ALA A 82 -12.93 -8.86 20.37
CA ALA A 82 -13.20 -10.21 19.89
C ALA A 82 -13.79 -11.11 21.01
N LEU A 83 -13.24 -11.04 22.23
CA LEU A 83 -13.76 -11.76 23.41
C LEU A 83 -15.14 -11.26 23.85
N MET A 84 -15.44 -9.97 23.70
CA MET A 84 -16.78 -9.42 23.92
C MET A 84 -17.81 -9.95 22.91
N HIS A 85 -17.41 -10.14 21.64
CA HIS A 85 -18.27 -10.72 20.59
C HIS A 85 -18.45 -12.23 20.76
N LYS A 86 -17.39 -12.95 21.15
CA LYS A 86 -17.37 -14.42 21.24
C LYS A 86 -16.43 -14.86 22.36
N LYS A 87 -16.98 -15.33 23.48
CA LYS A 87 -16.22 -15.75 24.67
C LYS A 87 -15.41 -17.04 24.47
N ASP A 88 -15.87 -17.93 23.60
CA ASP A 88 -15.19 -19.17 23.20
C ASP A 88 -14.17 -18.87 22.08
N LEU A 89 -13.10 -18.17 22.47
CA LEU A 89 -11.93 -17.84 21.63
C LEU A 89 -10.64 -18.04 22.43
N ASN A 90 -9.72 -18.81 21.87
CA ASN A 90 -8.33 -18.91 22.30
C ASN A 90 -7.53 -17.84 21.56
N ILE A 91 -7.52 -16.62 22.12
CA ILE A 91 -6.99 -15.43 21.45
C ILE A 91 -5.89 -14.76 22.25
N ASN A 92 -4.74 -14.51 21.62
CA ASN A 92 -3.60 -13.79 22.19
C ASN A 92 -3.33 -12.50 21.42
N ALA A 93 -2.66 -11.56 22.08
CA ALA A 93 -2.31 -10.26 21.52
C ALA A 93 -0.94 -9.84 22.01
N TYR A 94 -0.11 -9.36 21.09
CA TYR A 94 1.27 -8.96 21.31
C TYR A 94 1.53 -7.56 20.74
N THR A 95 2.48 -6.84 21.34
CA THR A 95 2.75 -5.41 21.12
C THR A 95 4.21 -5.14 20.79
N PHE A 96 4.86 -6.07 20.06
CA PHE A 96 6.24 -5.96 19.60
C PHE A 96 6.30 -5.78 18.07
N ASP A 97 7.43 -5.32 17.55
CA ASP A 97 7.65 -5.22 16.10
C ASP A 97 7.76 -6.63 15.50
N VAL A 98 6.95 -6.93 14.48
CA VAL A 98 6.99 -8.22 13.78
C VAL A 98 8.38 -8.54 13.19
N CYS A 99 9.21 -7.51 12.98
CA CYS A 99 10.61 -7.65 12.59
C CYS A 99 11.47 -8.40 13.63
N THR A 100 11.07 -8.49 14.90
CA THR A 100 11.80 -9.28 15.93
C THR A 100 11.32 -10.73 16.07
N MET A 101 10.51 -11.23 15.14
CA MET A 101 10.05 -12.63 15.14
C MET A 101 11.08 -13.58 14.54
N LYS A 102 11.23 -14.78 15.10
CA LYS A 102 12.04 -15.84 14.49
C LYS A 102 11.19 -16.79 13.63
N SER A 103 11.83 -17.60 12.78
CA SER A 103 11.17 -18.68 12.03
C SER A 103 10.40 -19.64 12.95
N SER A 104 10.99 -20.01 14.09
CA SER A 104 10.37 -20.79 15.15
C SER A 104 9.04 -20.21 15.68
N ASP A 105 8.85 -18.89 15.64
CA ASP A 105 7.60 -18.26 16.04
C ASP A 105 6.49 -18.44 15.01
N ILE A 106 6.81 -18.45 13.72
CA ILE A 106 5.83 -18.71 12.66
C ILE A 106 5.52 -20.20 12.50
N LYS A 107 6.46 -21.08 12.84
CA LYS A 107 6.34 -22.55 12.78
C LYS A 107 5.07 -23.11 13.43
N LYS A 108 4.58 -22.48 14.51
CA LYS A 108 3.43 -22.91 15.33
C LYS A 108 2.04 -22.61 14.75
N TYR A 109 1.95 -21.95 13.59
CA TYR A 109 0.67 -21.63 12.93
C TYR A 109 0.40 -22.50 11.71
N ASP A 110 -0.88 -22.65 11.35
CA ASP A 110 -1.32 -23.22 10.07
C ASP A 110 -1.22 -22.18 8.94
N TYR A 111 -1.69 -20.97 9.22
CA TYR A 111 -1.85 -19.88 8.25
C TYR A 111 -1.42 -18.55 8.88
N VAL A 112 -0.82 -17.69 8.06
CA VAL A 112 -0.47 -16.30 8.45
C VAL A 112 -1.27 -15.34 7.59
N ILE A 113 -1.76 -14.26 8.21
CA ILE A 113 -2.66 -13.28 7.60
C ILE A 113 -2.00 -11.90 7.71
N ASN A 114 -1.76 -11.25 6.58
CA ASN A 114 -1.07 -9.97 6.54
C ASN A 114 -2.05 -8.80 6.41
N ALA A 115 -2.02 -7.88 7.36
CA ALA A 115 -2.80 -6.63 7.38
C ALA A 115 -1.93 -5.41 7.75
N LEU A 116 -0.60 -5.52 7.58
CA LEU A 116 0.37 -4.44 7.71
C LEU A 116 0.21 -3.37 6.63
N ASP A 117 0.72 -2.16 6.85
CA ASP A 117 0.87 -1.10 5.83
C ASP A 117 2.34 -0.89 5.40
N ASN A 118 3.32 -1.18 6.26
CA ASN A 118 4.75 -1.02 5.97
C ASN A 118 5.36 -2.13 5.08
N ILE A 119 6.00 -1.75 3.97
CA ILE A 119 6.68 -2.64 3.02
C ILE A 119 7.79 -3.49 3.67
N LYS A 120 8.59 -2.93 4.59
CA LYS A 120 9.69 -3.67 5.26
C LYS A 120 9.14 -4.84 6.08
N ALA A 121 8.13 -4.57 6.91
CA ALA A 121 7.46 -5.59 7.70
C ALA A 121 6.73 -6.64 6.82
N ARG A 122 6.13 -6.23 5.69
CA ARG A 122 5.56 -7.16 4.69
C ARG A 122 6.63 -8.06 4.05
N LYS A 123 7.78 -7.51 3.62
CA LYS A 123 8.94 -8.28 3.12
C LYS A 123 9.37 -9.34 4.16
N TYR A 124 9.49 -8.95 5.43
CA TYR A 124 9.96 -9.82 6.51
C TYR A 124 8.99 -10.97 6.84
N VAL A 125 7.70 -10.68 7.02
CA VAL A 125 6.67 -11.71 7.24
C VAL A 125 6.61 -12.69 6.06
N ASN A 126 6.74 -12.19 4.83
CA ASN A 126 6.87 -13.02 3.63
C ASN A 126 8.09 -13.93 3.68
N LYS A 127 9.28 -13.42 4.06
CA LYS A 127 10.52 -14.21 4.21
C LYS A 127 10.31 -15.39 5.17
N LEU A 128 9.84 -15.11 6.39
CA LEU A 128 9.59 -16.13 7.41
C LEU A 128 8.53 -17.17 6.99
N CYS A 129 7.45 -16.75 6.32
CA CYS A 129 6.42 -17.67 5.82
C CYS A 129 6.92 -18.57 4.68
N ILE A 130 7.78 -18.06 3.80
CA ILE A 130 8.43 -18.84 2.74
C ILE A 130 9.36 -19.89 3.35
N MET A 131 10.19 -19.52 4.34
CA MET A 131 11.09 -20.45 5.04
C MET A 131 10.35 -21.58 5.78
N GLU A 132 9.37 -21.23 6.62
CA GLU A 132 8.58 -22.21 7.39
C GLU A 132 7.46 -22.88 6.56
N LYS A 133 7.47 -22.68 5.23
CA LYS A 133 6.53 -23.26 4.26
C LYS A 133 5.07 -23.11 4.71
N LYS A 134 4.73 -21.91 5.18
CA LYS A 134 3.37 -21.51 5.58
C LYS A 134 2.66 -20.82 4.43
N VAL A 135 1.33 -20.94 4.40
CA VAL A 135 0.52 -20.09 3.52
C VAL A 135 0.33 -18.74 4.19
N LEU A 136 0.75 -17.69 3.48
CA LEU A 136 0.54 -16.30 3.85
C LEU A 136 -0.57 -15.73 2.98
N ILE A 137 -1.64 -15.18 3.57
CA ILE A 137 -2.68 -14.47 2.80
C ILE A 137 -2.36 -12.97 2.80
N GLU A 138 -1.76 -12.50 1.72
CA GLU A 138 -1.37 -11.10 1.52
C GLU A 138 -2.58 -10.25 1.12
N ALA A 139 -2.66 -9.03 1.64
CA ALA A 139 -3.73 -8.07 1.33
C ALA A 139 -3.24 -6.62 1.32
N GLY A 140 -3.94 -5.74 0.62
CA GLY A 140 -3.67 -4.30 0.62
C GLY A 140 -4.82 -3.47 0.08
N SER A 141 -4.92 -2.23 0.54
CA SER A 141 -5.94 -1.25 0.17
C SER A 141 -5.27 0.10 -0.09
N THR A 142 -5.77 0.87 -1.05
CA THR A 142 -5.16 2.14 -1.49
C THR A 142 -6.25 2.99 -2.17
N GLY A 143 -6.82 3.95 -1.43
CA GLY A 143 -8.06 4.62 -1.84
C GLY A 143 -9.20 3.61 -1.97
N TYR A 144 -9.93 3.70 -3.08
CA TYR A 144 -10.98 2.74 -3.46
C TYR A 144 -10.42 1.40 -3.99
N ASN A 145 -9.13 1.34 -4.33
CA ASN A 145 -8.51 0.13 -4.90
C ASN A 145 -7.99 -0.81 -3.81
N GLY A 146 -7.85 -2.10 -4.14
CA GLY A 146 -7.27 -3.09 -3.23
C GLY A 146 -6.90 -4.40 -3.92
N GLN A 147 -6.19 -5.25 -3.20
CA GLN A 147 -5.78 -6.58 -3.70
C GLN A 147 -5.65 -7.61 -2.58
N VAL A 148 -5.81 -8.89 -2.94
CA VAL A 148 -5.64 -10.05 -2.06
C VAL A 148 -5.06 -11.22 -2.85
N TYR A 149 -4.05 -11.93 -2.32
CA TYR A 149 -3.57 -13.19 -2.89
C TYR A 149 -2.87 -14.10 -1.86
N PRO A 150 -3.01 -15.44 -1.96
CA PRO A 150 -2.21 -16.40 -1.19
C PRO A 150 -0.79 -16.56 -1.76
N ILE A 151 0.19 -16.41 -0.88
CA ILE A 151 1.61 -16.71 -1.07
C ILE A 151 1.91 -18.09 -0.47
N TYR A 152 2.61 -18.95 -1.21
CA TYR A 152 3.07 -20.25 -0.71
C TYR A 152 4.35 -20.72 -1.39
N TYR A 153 5.27 -21.29 -0.59
CA TYR A 153 6.62 -21.73 -1.00
C TYR A 153 6.61 -22.57 -2.28
N ASN A 154 7.48 -22.23 -3.24
CA ASN A 154 7.61 -22.80 -4.60
C ASN A 154 6.33 -22.88 -5.45
N HIS A 155 5.17 -22.45 -4.94
CA HIS A 155 3.88 -22.69 -5.57
C HIS A 155 3.27 -21.40 -6.14
N THR A 156 3.46 -20.24 -5.51
CA THR A 156 2.98 -18.94 -6.03
C THR A 156 4.02 -17.84 -5.92
N LYS A 157 3.84 -16.75 -6.68
CA LYS A 157 4.69 -15.55 -6.51
C LYS A 157 4.62 -15.05 -5.06
N CYS A 158 5.79 -14.90 -4.44
CA CYS A 158 5.92 -14.30 -3.12
C CYS A 158 5.87 -12.77 -3.20
N TYR A 159 5.76 -12.09 -2.05
CA TYR A 159 5.70 -10.63 -2.00
C TYR A 159 6.88 -9.99 -2.74
N SER A 160 8.10 -10.52 -2.54
CA SER A 160 9.35 -10.05 -3.15
C SER A 160 9.64 -10.59 -4.56
N CYS A 161 8.67 -11.19 -5.27
CA CYS A 161 8.87 -11.63 -6.66
C CYS A 161 8.89 -10.48 -7.69
N GLU A 162 8.43 -9.29 -7.30
CA GLU A 162 8.38 -8.09 -8.13
C GLU A 162 8.70 -6.90 -7.22
N GLU A 163 9.47 -5.92 -7.73
CA GLU A 163 9.63 -4.63 -7.06
C GLU A 163 8.27 -3.94 -6.88
N LYS A 164 8.07 -3.29 -5.73
CA LYS A 164 6.82 -2.58 -5.41
C LYS A 164 7.01 -1.08 -5.60
N PRO A 165 6.09 -0.38 -6.29
CA PRO A 165 6.19 1.06 -6.47
C PRO A 165 6.18 1.74 -5.10
N LYS A 166 7.07 2.74 -4.92
CA LYS A 166 7.34 3.42 -3.64
C LYS A 166 6.24 4.46 -3.30
N ASN A 167 4.97 4.03 -3.38
CA ASN A 167 3.77 4.81 -3.03
C ASN A 167 3.79 5.11 -1.52
N LYS A 168 3.66 6.40 -1.14
CA LYS A 168 3.81 6.83 0.25
C LYS A 168 2.45 7.10 0.89
N THR A 169 2.04 6.21 1.80
CA THR A 169 0.84 6.37 2.66
C THR A 169 1.27 6.58 4.10
N TYR A 170 0.73 7.60 4.76
CA TYR A 170 1.11 7.97 6.13
C TYR A 170 -0.04 7.80 7.12
N ALA A 171 0.30 7.48 8.36
CA ALA A 171 -0.68 7.47 9.44
C ALA A 171 -1.15 8.91 9.73
N ILE A 172 -2.47 9.11 9.75
CA ILE A 172 -3.08 10.44 9.91
C ILE A 172 -2.80 11.07 11.28
N CYS A 173 -2.41 10.29 12.30
CA CYS A 173 -1.84 10.80 13.55
C CYS A 173 -0.51 11.55 13.29
N THR A 174 0.41 10.95 12.54
CA THR A 174 1.66 11.57 12.09
C THR A 174 1.38 12.83 11.28
N ILE A 175 0.45 12.77 10.31
CA ILE A 175 0.05 13.93 9.49
C ILE A 175 -0.49 15.09 10.36
N ARG A 176 -1.38 14.82 11.33
CA ARG A 176 -2.05 15.87 12.13
C ARG A 176 -1.26 16.37 13.34
N GLN A 177 -0.55 15.51 14.05
CA GLN A 177 0.02 15.82 15.38
C GLN A 177 1.56 15.84 15.41
N THR A 178 2.23 15.04 14.59
CA THR A 178 3.69 14.86 14.62
C THR A 178 4.30 14.69 13.22
N PRO A 179 4.12 15.64 12.29
CA PRO A 179 4.82 15.59 11.02
C PRO A 179 6.32 15.76 11.27
N SER A 180 7.12 14.83 10.74
CA SER A 180 8.59 14.83 10.84
C SER A 180 9.31 14.87 9.49
N LEU A 181 8.56 14.96 8.39
CA LEU A 181 9.05 14.94 7.00
C LEU A 181 8.21 15.89 6.15
N PRO A 182 8.76 16.50 5.09
CA PRO A 182 8.00 17.36 4.17
C PRO A 182 6.73 16.69 3.64
N GLU A 183 6.79 15.41 3.31
CA GLU A 183 5.65 14.67 2.77
C GLU A 183 4.50 14.47 3.77
N HIS A 184 4.78 14.49 5.08
CA HIS A 184 3.72 14.50 6.10
C HIS A 184 2.93 15.82 6.04
N CYS A 185 3.60 16.95 5.79
CA CYS A 185 2.96 18.24 5.61
C CYS A 185 2.21 18.33 4.27
N VAL A 186 2.75 17.74 3.18
CA VAL A 186 2.03 17.65 1.89
C VAL A 186 0.79 16.76 1.97
N ALA A 187 0.87 15.63 2.67
CA ALA A 187 -0.29 14.78 2.93
C ALA A 187 -1.36 15.48 3.78
N TRP A 188 -0.95 16.34 4.72
CA TRP A 188 -1.89 17.20 5.44
C TRP A 188 -2.52 18.24 4.52
N GLY A 189 -1.71 18.94 3.72
CA GLY A 189 -2.18 20.01 2.83
C GLY A 189 -3.18 19.49 1.79
N ARG A 190 -2.89 18.33 1.19
CA ARG A 190 -3.82 17.68 0.28
C ARG A 190 -5.14 17.27 0.97
N LEU A 191 -5.10 16.74 2.20
CA LEU A 191 -6.33 16.40 2.93
C LEU A 191 -7.15 17.64 3.32
N ILE A 192 -6.51 18.77 3.64
CA ILE A 192 -7.18 20.06 3.87
C ILE A 192 -7.87 20.52 2.58
N PHE A 193 -7.18 20.48 1.44
CA PHE A 193 -7.76 20.82 0.13
C PHE A 193 -8.97 19.92 -0.21
N GLU A 194 -8.82 18.59 -0.05
CA GLU A 194 -9.92 17.63 -0.30
C GLU A 194 -11.12 17.90 0.63
N THR A 195 -10.88 18.27 1.89
CA THR A 195 -11.94 18.56 2.88
C THR A 195 -12.68 19.87 2.59
N PHE A 196 -11.99 20.90 2.11
CA PHE A 196 -12.59 22.21 1.88
C PHE A 196 -13.17 22.42 0.48
N PHE A 197 -12.72 21.72 -0.56
CA PHE A 197 -13.14 22.04 -1.94
C PHE A 197 -13.71 20.86 -2.75
N CYS A 198 -13.58 19.61 -2.30
CA CYS A 198 -14.02 18.44 -3.08
C CYS A 198 -15.37 17.84 -2.60
N LYS A 199 -16.02 17.04 -3.45
CA LYS A 199 -17.31 16.36 -3.17
C LYS A 199 -17.20 15.13 -2.23
N ASN A 200 -16.04 14.89 -1.62
CA ASN A 200 -15.79 13.63 -0.90
C ASN A 200 -16.15 13.74 0.59
N ASP A 201 -16.87 12.74 1.10
CA ASP A 201 -17.15 12.51 2.53
C ASP A 201 -15.88 12.06 3.30
N ASN A 202 -14.79 12.82 3.19
CA ASN A 202 -13.50 12.47 3.79
C ASN A 202 -13.50 12.83 5.29
N GLU A 203 -14.20 12.02 6.10
CA GLU A 203 -14.39 12.19 7.56
C GLU A 203 -13.11 12.47 8.35
N THR A 204 -11.95 12.15 7.77
CA THR A 204 -10.59 12.27 8.33
C THR A 204 -10.28 13.63 8.98
N LEU A 205 -10.84 14.73 8.47
CA LEU A 205 -10.71 16.10 9.01
C LEU A 205 -12.08 16.80 9.23
N ILE A 206 -13.18 16.04 9.37
CA ILE A 206 -14.53 16.63 9.47
C ILE A 206 -14.72 17.51 10.71
N ASP A 207 -13.96 17.26 11.77
CA ASP A 207 -13.91 18.07 12.99
C ASP A 207 -13.41 19.50 12.72
N ILE A 208 -12.43 19.65 11.83
CA ILE A 208 -11.91 20.95 11.39
C ILE A 208 -13.00 21.70 10.61
N LYS A 209 -13.60 21.03 9.60
CA LYS A 209 -14.70 21.62 8.80
C LYS A 209 -15.85 22.09 9.70
N ASN A 210 -16.35 21.21 10.58
CA ASN A 210 -17.51 21.50 11.41
C ASN A 210 -17.24 22.67 12.37
N HIS A 211 -16.06 22.74 12.99
CA HIS A 211 -15.71 23.86 13.86
C HIS A 211 -15.69 25.21 13.12
N ILE A 212 -15.09 25.24 11.93
CA ILE A 212 -15.11 26.44 11.06
C ILE A 212 -16.54 26.78 10.64
N GLU A 213 -17.36 25.78 10.33
CA GLU A 213 -18.75 25.98 9.94
C GLU A 213 -19.62 26.54 11.10
N GLU A 214 -19.40 26.07 12.33
CA GLU A 214 -20.07 26.57 13.54
C GLU A 214 -19.65 28.01 13.89
N GLU A 215 -18.34 28.30 13.95
CA GLU A 215 -17.85 29.63 14.34
C GLU A 215 -18.13 30.69 13.26
N SER A 216 -18.05 30.35 11.96
CA SER A 216 -18.38 31.29 10.87
C SER A 216 -19.86 31.68 10.87
N LYS A 217 -20.78 30.73 11.08
CA LYS A 217 -22.22 31.02 11.29
C LYS A 217 -22.41 31.90 12.53
N LYS A 218 -21.81 31.51 13.66
CA LYS A 218 -21.99 32.15 14.98
C LYS A 218 -21.48 33.58 15.04
N ARG A 219 -20.41 33.91 14.30
CA ARG A 219 -19.86 35.27 14.20
C ARG A 219 -20.35 36.04 12.97
N ASN A 220 -21.11 35.40 12.07
CA ASN A 220 -21.58 35.96 10.79
C ASN A 220 -20.41 36.51 9.93
N MET A 221 -19.37 35.70 9.75
CA MET A 221 -18.14 36.10 9.06
C MET A 221 -18.34 36.31 7.54
N ASP A 222 -17.63 37.28 6.97
CA ASP A 222 -17.53 37.51 5.52
C ASP A 222 -16.47 36.63 4.81
N LYS A 223 -16.30 36.81 3.49
CA LYS A 223 -15.33 36.06 2.67
C LYS A 223 -13.88 36.23 3.14
N LYS A 224 -13.45 37.44 3.51
CA LYS A 224 -12.09 37.75 3.98
C LYS A 224 -11.90 37.18 5.40
N GLU A 225 -12.87 37.42 6.29
CA GLU A 225 -12.87 36.92 7.66
C GLU A 225 -12.80 35.38 7.72
N ILE A 226 -13.54 34.66 6.88
CA ILE A 226 -13.48 33.19 6.80
C ILE A 226 -12.07 32.71 6.39
N ILE A 227 -11.45 33.33 5.37
CA ILE A 227 -10.10 32.94 4.90
C ILE A 227 -9.04 33.18 5.99
N ILE A 228 -9.15 34.29 6.72
CA ILE A 228 -8.28 34.67 7.84
C ILE A 228 -8.52 33.76 9.06
N PHE A 229 -9.76 33.43 9.37
CA PHE A 229 -10.11 32.52 10.48
C PHE A 229 -9.59 31.11 10.22
N ILE A 230 -9.76 30.59 8.99
CA ILE A 230 -9.21 29.28 8.60
C ILE A 230 -7.68 29.27 8.72
N PHE A 231 -7.00 30.34 8.31
CA PHE A 231 -5.55 30.44 8.44
C PHE A 231 -5.11 30.36 9.91
N ASN A 232 -5.68 31.21 10.78
CA ASN A 232 -5.36 31.22 12.20
C ASN A 232 -5.70 29.87 12.87
N TYR A 233 -6.86 29.28 12.58
CA TYR A 233 -7.23 28.00 13.16
C TYR A 233 -6.22 26.88 12.82
N LEU A 234 -5.77 26.82 11.56
CA LEU A 234 -4.87 25.76 11.07
C LEU A 234 -3.38 25.96 11.42
N PHE A 235 -2.91 27.19 11.63
CA PHE A 235 -1.49 27.51 11.83
C PHE A 235 -1.16 28.22 13.16
N ASN A 236 -2.17 28.64 13.91
CA ASN A 236 -2.05 29.22 15.25
C ASN A 236 -2.71 28.32 16.29
N ASP A 237 -4.03 28.15 16.21
CA ASP A 237 -4.83 27.69 17.35
C ASP A 237 -4.68 26.18 17.56
N THR A 238 -4.83 25.39 16.49
CA THR A 238 -4.53 23.94 16.55
C THR A 238 -3.06 23.65 16.83
N ILE A 239 -2.13 24.56 16.53
CA ILE A 239 -0.71 24.42 16.90
C ILE A 239 -0.52 24.67 18.40
N LYS A 240 -1.16 25.71 18.97
CA LYS A 240 -1.19 25.97 20.42
C LYS A 240 -1.80 24.80 21.20
N GLU A 241 -2.88 24.19 20.70
CA GLU A 241 -3.46 22.97 21.27
C GLU A 241 -2.47 21.79 21.27
N LEU A 242 -1.78 21.54 20.15
CA LEU A 242 -0.80 20.45 20.04
C LEU A 242 0.38 20.62 21.00
N ILE A 243 0.87 21.86 21.17
CA ILE A 243 1.90 22.19 22.17
C ILE A 243 1.41 21.87 23.58
N TYR A 244 0.20 22.33 23.94
CA TYR A 244 -0.37 22.11 25.27
C TYR A 244 -0.62 20.62 25.60
N LEU A 245 -1.03 19.82 24.60
CA LEU A 245 -1.32 18.39 24.76
C LEU A 245 -0.07 17.50 24.89
N LYS A 246 1.11 18.00 24.52
CA LYS A 246 2.39 17.29 24.57
C LYS A 246 3.34 17.94 25.59
N LYS A 247 3.23 17.52 26.85
CA LYS A 247 4.10 18.04 27.93
C LYS A 247 5.57 17.61 27.81
N ASP A 248 5.87 16.58 27.04
CA ASP A 248 7.22 16.05 26.83
C ASP A 248 7.70 16.29 25.37
N TYR A 249 8.30 17.45 25.12
CA TYR A 249 9.08 17.75 23.91
C TYR A 249 10.58 17.66 24.21
N THR A 250 11.06 16.47 24.60
CA THR A 250 12.48 16.26 24.97
C THR A 250 13.41 16.00 23.78
N THR A 251 12.87 15.69 22.59
CA THR A 251 13.65 15.23 21.43
C THR A 251 13.13 15.73 20.05
N ILE A 252 12.21 16.69 20.02
CA ILE A 252 11.63 17.26 18.79
C ILE A 252 11.57 18.79 18.95
N PRO A 253 11.90 19.61 17.93
CA PRO A 253 11.69 21.06 18.00
C PRO A 253 10.23 21.39 18.32
N ILE A 254 10.03 22.33 19.26
CA ILE A 254 8.69 22.77 19.68
C ILE A 254 8.01 23.47 18.49
N PRO A 255 6.77 23.11 18.13
CA PRO A 255 6.06 23.75 17.02
C PRO A 255 5.95 25.27 17.19
N ILE A 256 6.19 26.00 16.11
CA ILE A 256 6.05 27.46 16.05
C ILE A 256 4.64 27.77 15.57
N HIS A 257 3.88 28.53 16.36
CA HIS A 257 2.57 29.05 15.95
C HIS A 257 2.75 30.35 15.15
N PHE A 258 1.83 30.62 14.21
CA PHE A 258 1.84 31.88 13.44
C PHE A 258 0.52 32.63 13.63
N GLU A 259 0.60 33.77 14.29
CA GLU A 259 -0.49 34.74 14.31
C GLU A 259 -0.51 35.54 13.00
N TRP A 260 -1.70 35.99 12.60
CA TRP A 260 -1.89 36.81 11.41
C TRP A 260 -1.27 38.20 11.59
N ASP A 261 -0.58 38.69 10.56
CA ASP A 261 0.02 40.03 10.53
C ASP A 261 -0.91 40.97 9.77
N GLU A 262 -1.37 42.05 10.41
CA GLU A 262 -2.29 43.01 9.81
C GLU A 262 -1.68 43.74 8.60
N ASN A 263 -0.35 43.80 8.48
CA ASN A 263 0.36 44.34 7.31
C ASN A 263 0.26 43.45 6.05
N ILE A 264 -0.56 42.39 6.09
CA ILE A 264 -0.88 41.49 4.97
C ILE A 264 -2.27 41.83 4.36
N ILE A 265 -3.05 42.71 4.99
CA ILE A 265 -4.43 43.06 4.58
C ILE A 265 -4.49 43.63 3.15
N ASP A 266 -3.50 44.42 2.73
CA ASP A 266 -3.38 45.05 1.40
C ASP A 266 -3.52 44.03 0.24
N LEU A 267 -3.16 42.76 0.46
CA LEU A 267 -3.27 41.68 -0.53
C LEU A 267 -4.73 41.27 -0.85
N PHE A 268 -5.72 41.89 -0.22
CA PHE A 268 -7.15 41.64 -0.44
C PHE A 268 -7.87 42.78 -1.20
N GLU A 269 -7.16 43.76 -1.77
CA GLU A 269 -7.78 44.92 -2.44
C GLU A 269 -7.71 44.89 -3.97
N ASP A 270 -6.82 44.07 -4.55
CA ASP A 270 -6.40 44.12 -5.96
C ASP A 270 -7.36 43.38 -6.95
N GLU A 271 -8.69 43.51 -6.76
CA GLU A 271 -9.73 42.98 -7.67
C GLU A 271 -10.81 44.02 -8.10
N SER A 272 -10.54 45.32 -7.96
CA SER A 272 -11.34 46.38 -8.61
C SER A 272 -10.52 47.16 -9.65
N GLU A 273 -10.89 47.01 -10.92
CA GLU A 273 -10.33 47.68 -12.11
C GLU A 273 -8.85 47.41 -12.42
N HIS A 274 -8.59 46.41 -13.28
CA HIS A 274 -7.84 46.64 -14.53
C HIS A 274 -8.09 45.52 -15.56
N ASN A 275 -8.68 45.90 -16.71
CA ASN A 275 -8.66 45.06 -17.91
C ASN A 275 -7.32 45.29 -18.65
N GLN A 276 -6.73 44.19 -19.16
CA GLN A 276 -5.69 44.18 -20.20
C GLN A 276 -4.50 45.16 -20.03
N ASN A 277 -3.40 44.68 -19.45
CA ASN A 277 -2.05 44.80 -20.05
C ASN A 277 -1.02 43.95 -19.28
N GLU A 278 0.08 43.60 -19.93
CA GLU A 278 1.20 42.87 -19.33
C GLU A 278 2.00 43.77 -18.39
N ILE A 279 2.19 43.37 -17.13
CA ILE A 279 3.00 44.13 -16.16
C ILE A 279 4.47 43.70 -16.30
N ASN A 280 5.29 44.64 -16.79
CA ASN A 280 6.71 44.43 -17.04
C ASN A 280 7.54 44.62 -15.75
N ILE A 281 8.30 43.60 -15.34
CA ILE A 281 8.96 43.53 -14.03
C ILE A 281 10.36 44.15 -14.11
N ASP A 282 10.49 45.46 -13.89
CA ASP A 282 11.82 46.12 -13.95
C ASP A 282 11.99 47.40 -13.10
N LYS A 283 11.07 47.68 -12.14
CA LYS A 283 11.08 48.95 -11.37
C LYS A 283 10.73 48.79 -9.88
N LEU A 284 11.53 48.02 -9.13
CA LEU A 284 11.43 47.94 -7.66
C LEU A 284 12.78 47.76 -6.93
N ASN A 285 13.91 47.98 -7.61
CA ASN A 285 15.26 47.77 -7.04
C ASN A 285 15.88 48.99 -6.33
N ASP A 286 15.25 50.16 -6.39
CA ASP A 286 15.72 51.39 -5.74
C ASP A 286 14.86 51.77 -4.52
N ASN A 287 15.27 51.28 -3.34
CA ASN A 287 15.24 52.05 -2.08
C ASN A 287 15.94 51.26 -0.96
N LYS A 288 17.23 51.58 -0.71
CA LYS A 288 17.97 51.18 0.50
C LYS A 288 17.95 52.33 1.51
N ASN A 289 18.03 51.97 2.81
CA ASN A 289 18.11 52.86 3.99
C ASN A 289 16.75 53.50 4.34
N ASN A 290 16.22 53.49 5.57
CA ASN A 290 16.87 53.53 6.89
C ASN A 290 16.05 52.83 8.00
N MET A 291 16.75 52.37 9.06
CA MET A 291 16.36 52.27 10.49
C MET A 291 15.05 51.54 10.89
N GLY A 292 15.02 50.77 12.00
CA GLY A 292 16.05 50.55 13.03
C GLY A 292 15.79 49.35 13.94
N ASP A 293 16.67 49.14 14.93
CA ASP A 293 16.81 47.91 15.71
C ASP A 293 15.55 47.38 16.43
N ASN A 294 15.42 46.05 16.43
CA ASN A 294 15.04 45.32 17.65
C ASN A 294 15.74 43.95 17.69
N LYS A 295 16.71 43.79 18.59
CA LYS A 295 17.52 42.56 18.73
C LYS A 295 16.93 41.63 19.76
N TYR A 296 16.72 40.37 19.38
CA TYR A 296 16.85 39.23 20.31
C TYR A 296 17.76 38.16 19.73
N TYR A 297 18.49 37.48 20.61
CA TYR A 297 19.71 36.74 20.27
C TYR A 297 19.43 35.34 19.72
N CYS A 298 20.15 34.97 18.66
CA CYS A 298 20.57 33.58 18.43
C CYS A 298 22.07 33.60 18.11
N ASN A 299 22.89 32.95 18.95
CA ASN A 299 24.34 32.97 18.82
C ASN A 299 24.84 31.74 18.04
N ASN A 300 25.58 32.00 16.97
CA ASN A 300 26.66 31.16 16.44
C ASN A 300 26.36 29.67 16.16
N PHE A 301 25.90 29.38 14.96
CA PHE A 301 26.65 28.47 14.09
C PHE A 301 27.07 29.24 12.84
N LYS A 302 28.38 29.28 12.56
CA LYS A 302 28.91 29.86 11.32
C LYS A 302 28.92 28.79 10.23
N CYS A 303 28.23 29.06 9.12
CA CYS A 303 28.62 28.50 7.84
C CYS A 303 29.48 29.55 7.12
N GLU A 304 30.65 29.16 6.62
CA GLU A 304 31.50 30.06 5.83
C GLU A 304 30.99 30.10 4.39
N GLU A 305 30.26 31.15 4.03
CA GLU A 305 30.05 31.49 2.62
C GLU A 305 31.42 31.90 2.03
N LYS A 306 31.94 31.09 1.12
CA LYS A 306 33.13 31.41 0.32
C LYS A 306 32.67 31.86 -1.05
N ASP A 307 33.00 33.10 -1.39
CA ASP A 307 32.68 33.72 -2.67
C ASP A 307 33.10 32.82 -3.83
N ARG A 308 32.14 32.49 -4.69
CA ARG A 308 32.39 32.06 -6.08
C ARG A 308 31.44 32.81 -6.99
N GLU A 309 31.94 33.90 -7.55
CA GLU A 309 31.33 34.50 -8.74
C GLU A 309 31.36 33.53 -9.92
N LYS A 310 30.39 33.75 -10.82
CA LYS A 310 30.35 33.41 -12.25
C LYS A 310 29.89 32.02 -12.68
N ASP A 311 28.87 32.11 -13.54
CA ASP A 311 28.68 31.38 -14.79
C ASP A 311 28.43 29.87 -14.71
N ASP A 312 27.17 29.53 -14.41
CA ASP A 312 26.44 28.59 -15.26
C ASP A 312 24.95 28.98 -15.35
N ASN A 313 24.45 29.24 -16.56
CA ASN A 313 23.07 29.67 -16.81
C ASN A 313 22.11 28.47 -16.85
N VAL A 314 21.94 27.80 -15.70
CA VAL A 314 20.88 26.81 -15.52
C VAL A 314 19.53 27.55 -15.48
N LEU A 315 18.73 27.37 -16.53
CA LEU A 315 17.34 27.85 -16.61
C LEU A 315 16.46 27.09 -15.61
N MET A 316 16.57 27.44 -14.33
CA MET A 316 15.77 26.86 -13.26
C MET A 316 14.31 27.30 -13.42
N LEU A 317 13.39 26.34 -13.47
CA LEU A 317 11.97 26.63 -13.68
C LEU A 317 11.41 27.37 -12.45
N SER A 318 10.47 28.30 -12.67
CA SER A 318 9.86 29.07 -11.58
C SER A 318 9.14 28.20 -10.53
N SER A 319 8.74 26.98 -10.90
CA SER A 319 8.18 25.95 -10.02
C SER A 319 9.21 25.23 -9.14
N GLN A 320 10.50 25.33 -9.43
CA GLN A 320 11.59 24.76 -8.63
C GLN A 320 12.06 25.72 -7.51
N ASN A 321 11.63 26.98 -7.53
CA ASN A 321 11.85 27.91 -6.43
C ASN A 321 11.12 27.43 -5.16
N ILE A 322 11.79 27.54 -4.01
CA ILE A 322 11.19 27.37 -2.68
C ILE A 322 10.58 28.70 -2.26
N TRP A 323 9.33 28.70 -1.79
CA TRP A 323 8.63 29.90 -1.35
C TRP A 323 8.91 30.19 0.12
N ASP A 324 9.23 31.44 0.45
CA ASP A 324 9.37 31.89 1.84
C ASP A 324 8.00 32.00 2.56
N LYS A 325 8.00 32.38 3.85
CA LYS A 325 6.76 32.56 4.61
C LYS A 325 5.83 33.59 3.95
N LYS A 326 6.36 34.73 3.48
CA LYS A 326 5.54 35.80 2.90
C LYS A 326 4.89 35.34 1.60
N LYS A 327 5.65 34.73 0.68
CA LYS A 327 5.11 34.21 -0.58
C LYS A 327 4.13 33.08 -0.39
N CYS A 328 4.32 32.22 0.62
CA CYS A 328 3.31 31.21 0.96
C CYS A 328 1.98 31.86 1.40
N ILE A 329 1.99 32.90 2.24
CA ILE A 329 0.75 33.57 2.68
C ILE A 329 0.06 34.29 1.51
N GLU A 330 0.83 34.99 0.66
CA GLU A 330 0.33 35.61 -0.57
C GLU A 330 -0.37 34.58 -1.49
N MET A 331 0.30 33.45 -1.74
CA MET A 331 -0.26 32.38 -2.59
C MET A 331 -1.45 31.68 -1.93
N TYR A 332 -1.49 31.54 -0.61
CA TYR A 332 -2.66 31.05 0.13
C TYR A 332 -3.87 31.97 -0.12
N ILE A 333 -3.74 33.28 0.12
CA ILE A 333 -4.82 34.26 -0.10
C ILE A 333 -5.29 34.20 -1.56
N LYS A 334 -4.36 34.33 -2.51
CA LYS A 334 -4.65 34.40 -3.95
C LYS A 334 -5.33 33.14 -4.51
N THR A 335 -4.95 31.96 -4.01
CA THR A 335 -5.60 30.70 -4.42
C THR A 335 -6.92 30.48 -3.70
N PHE A 336 -7.02 30.76 -2.40
CA PHE A 336 -8.29 30.62 -1.67
C PHE A 336 -9.35 31.55 -2.26
N LEU A 337 -9.03 32.82 -2.56
CA LEU A 337 -9.99 33.77 -3.14
C LEU A 337 -10.64 33.26 -4.43
N LYS A 338 -9.88 32.57 -5.29
CA LYS A 338 -10.35 31.88 -6.52
C LYS A 338 -11.16 30.61 -6.19
N LEU A 339 -10.61 29.75 -5.34
CA LEU A 339 -11.20 28.46 -4.95
C LEU A 339 -12.47 28.61 -4.08
N TYR A 340 -12.70 29.79 -3.49
CA TYR A 340 -13.76 30.06 -2.51
C TYR A 340 -15.17 29.67 -2.99
N LYS A 341 -15.47 29.76 -4.30
CA LYS A 341 -16.78 29.33 -4.82
C LYS A 341 -17.03 27.82 -4.65
N TYR A 342 -15.98 27.03 -4.47
CA TYR A 342 -16.04 25.59 -4.16
C TYR A 342 -15.98 25.28 -2.66
N LEU A 343 -15.90 26.29 -1.78
CA LEU A 343 -15.77 26.08 -0.34
C LEU A 343 -16.97 25.29 0.22
N ASN A 344 -16.69 24.09 0.69
CA ASN A 344 -17.63 23.10 1.21
C ASN A 344 -17.99 23.41 2.68
N ILE A 345 -18.35 24.66 2.98
CA ILE A 345 -18.72 25.19 4.30
C ILE A 345 -19.89 26.17 4.09
N ASN A 346 -20.98 26.05 4.86
CA ASN A 346 -22.17 26.92 4.76
C ASN A 346 -22.88 26.97 3.38
N LYS A 347 -22.54 26.08 2.45
CA LYS A 347 -22.93 26.16 1.04
C LYS A 347 -24.37 25.66 0.78
N LYS A 348 -25.02 26.22 -0.23
CA LYS A 348 -26.39 25.87 -0.68
C LYS A 348 -26.47 25.09 -2.01
N GLU A 349 -25.34 24.91 -2.70
CA GLU A 349 -25.28 24.40 -4.08
C GLU A 349 -24.16 23.35 -4.24
N GLU A 350 -24.38 22.35 -5.11
CA GLU A 350 -23.51 21.18 -5.27
C GLU A 350 -22.33 21.35 -6.26
N GLU A 351 -21.80 22.56 -6.45
CA GLU A 351 -20.51 22.72 -7.15
C GLU A 351 -19.33 22.33 -6.24
N TYR A 352 -18.49 21.40 -6.69
CA TYR A 352 -17.28 20.95 -6.01
C TYR A 352 -16.16 20.70 -7.02
N LEU A 353 -14.91 20.71 -6.54
CA LEU A 353 -13.75 20.24 -7.30
C LEU A 353 -13.53 18.74 -7.18
N ILE A 354 -12.62 18.26 -8.03
CA ILE A 354 -11.88 17.01 -7.88
C ILE A 354 -10.42 17.44 -7.77
N PHE A 355 -9.63 16.82 -6.88
CA PHE A 355 -8.19 17.09 -6.84
C PHE A 355 -7.53 16.62 -8.15
N ASP A 356 -7.01 17.58 -8.91
CA ASP A 356 -6.05 17.34 -9.98
C ASP A 356 -4.65 17.80 -9.53
N LYS A 357 -3.63 17.04 -9.94
CA LYS A 357 -2.21 17.37 -9.72
C LYS A 357 -1.64 18.27 -10.82
N ASP A 358 -2.37 18.44 -11.93
CA ASP A 358 -1.96 19.26 -13.08
C ASP A 358 -2.77 20.58 -13.15
N ASP A 359 -3.69 20.80 -12.20
CA ASP A 359 -4.36 22.08 -11.94
C ASP A 359 -3.48 23.00 -11.07
N ASP A 360 -3.25 24.22 -11.56
CA ASP A 360 -2.25 25.12 -10.98
C ASP A 360 -2.73 25.75 -9.67
N GLU A 361 -4.00 26.18 -9.58
CA GLU A 361 -4.64 26.66 -8.37
C GLU A 361 -4.62 25.62 -7.23
N CYS A 362 -4.93 24.36 -7.53
CA CYS A 362 -4.93 23.25 -6.58
C CYS A 362 -3.52 23.02 -6.01
N ILE A 363 -2.51 22.94 -6.88
CA ILE A 363 -1.12 22.73 -6.48
C ILE A 363 -0.54 23.96 -5.79
N ASN A 364 -0.86 25.18 -6.24
CA ASN A 364 -0.42 26.41 -5.57
C ASN A 364 -1.00 26.51 -4.14
N PHE A 365 -2.28 26.17 -3.96
CA PHE A 365 -2.91 26.12 -2.64
C PHE A 365 -2.20 25.10 -1.74
N ILE A 366 -2.08 23.84 -2.19
CA ILE A 366 -1.42 22.77 -1.42
C ILE A 366 0.04 23.14 -1.10
N THR A 367 0.77 23.73 -2.05
CA THR A 367 2.16 24.22 -1.84
C THR A 367 2.23 25.24 -0.71
N SER A 368 1.34 26.25 -0.71
CA SER A 368 1.32 27.29 0.31
C SER A 368 1.12 26.73 1.72
N ILE A 369 0.06 25.94 1.93
CA ILE A 369 -0.30 25.42 3.26
C ILE A 369 0.65 24.33 3.74
N SER A 370 1.24 23.55 2.82
CA SER A 370 2.24 22.54 3.18
C SER A 370 3.54 23.17 3.63
N ASN A 371 4.02 24.21 2.94
CA ASN A 371 5.25 24.92 3.31
C ASN A 371 5.10 25.74 4.60
N ILE A 372 3.94 26.38 4.84
CA ILE A 372 3.66 27.03 6.14
C ILE A 372 3.65 25.98 7.26
N ARG A 373 3.03 24.82 7.04
CA ARG A 373 3.06 23.72 8.01
C ARG A 373 4.46 23.12 8.21
N MET A 374 5.31 23.08 7.19
CA MET A 374 6.72 22.72 7.38
C MET A 374 7.42 23.70 8.32
N LEU A 375 7.22 25.02 8.13
CA LEU A 375 7.71 26.03 9.06
C LEU A 375 7.13 25.90 10.49
N ASN A 376 5.84 25.56 10.64
CA ASN A 376 5.24 25.32 11.96
C ASN A 376 5.94 24.18 12.74
N PHE A 377 6.56 23.22 12.07
CA PHE A 377 7.22 22.06 12.69
C PHE A 377 8.74 22.03 12.48
N CYS A 378 9.34 23.17 12.10
CA CYS A 378 10.77 23.34 11.84
C CYS A 378 11.35 22.35 10.79
N ILE A 379 10.52 21.98 9.80
CA ILE A 379 10.89 21.16 8.64
C ILE A 379 11.34 22.06 7.49
N SER A 380 12.39 21.67 6.76
CA SER A 380 12.81 22.37 5.54
C SER A 380 11.72 22.36 4.48
N GLN A 381 11.36 23.56 4.00
CA GLN A 381 10.37 23.78 2.96
C GLN A 381 10.77 23.11 1.62
N LYS A 382 9.79 22.96 0.71
CA LYS A 382 9.96 22.32 -0.60
C LYS A 382 9.48 23.20 -1.75
N SER A 383 9.99 22.94 -2.95
CA SER A 383 9.55 23.64 -4.16
C SER A 383 8.11 23.24 -4.54
N LYS A 384 7.45 24.05 -5.37
CA LYS A 384 6.15 23.67 -5.95
C LYS A 384 6.25 22.37 -6.74
N PHE A 385 7.34 22.18 -7.49
CA PHE A 385 7.62 20.96 -8.27
C PHE A 385 7.75 19.71 -7.38
N ASP A 386 8.51 19.79 -6.28
CA ASP A 386 8.59 18.72 -5.27
C ASP A 386 7.20 18.39 -4.71
N ILE A 387 6.46 19.42 -4.29
CA ILE A 387 5.16 19.26 -3.63
C ILE A 387 4.11 18.69 -4.60
N GLN A 388 4.11 19.07 -5.87
CA GLN A 388 3.28 18.49 -6.92
C GLN A 388 3.56 16.98 -7.08
N SER A 389 4.84 16.61 -7.16
CA SER A 389 5.29 15.21 -7.24
C SER A 389 4.88 14.40 -6.01
N ILE A 390 5.01 14.96 -4.81
CA ILE A 390 4.59 14.31 -3.55
C ILE A 390 3.05 14.19 -3.49
N ALA A 391 2.31 15.28 -3.74
CA ALA A 391 0.85 15.35 -3.65
C ALA A 391 0.14 14.36 -4.59
N GLY A 392 0.65 14.20 -5.82
CA GLY A 392 0.13 13.25 -6.80
C GLY A 392 0.28 11.78 -6.39
N ASN A 393 1.21 11.45 -5.48
CA ASN A 393 1.52 10.08 -5.07
C ASN A 393 0.91 9.67 -3.71
N ILE A 394 0.20 10.57 -3.03
CA ILE A 394 -0.51 10.31 -1.76
C ILE A 394 -1.92 9.80 -2.05
N ILE A 395 -2.39 8.81 -1.28
CA ILE A 395 -3.74 8.22 -1.47
C ILE A 395 -4.38 7.93 -0.08
N PRO A 396 -5.64 8.36 0.18
CA PRO A 396 -6.32 8.12 1.46
C PRO A 396 -6.69 6.64 1.68
N ALA A 397 -6.99 6.28 2.93
CA ALA A 397 -7.36 4.92 3.33
C ALA A 397 -8.86 4.83 3.71
N ILE A 398 -9.63 4.02 2.98
CA ILE A 398 -11.10 4.02 3.01
C ILE A 398 -11.65 2.79 3.76
N SER A 399 -12.62 3.02 4.66
CA SER A 399 -13.19 2.00 5.54
C SER A 399 -13.90 0.87 4.77
N SER A 400 -14.74 1.21 3.79
CA SER A 400 -15.44 0.22 2.94
C SER A 400 -14.47 -0.64 2.12
N THR A 401 -13.41 -0.06 1.55
CA THR A 401 -12.38 -0.80 0.84
C THR A 401 -11.63 -1.77 1.76
N ASN A 402 -11.33 -1.38 3.01
CA ASN A 402 -10.75 -2.29 4.00
C ASN A 402 -11.67 -3.50 4.26
N ALA A 403 -12.98 -3.27 4.41
CA ALA A 403 -13.97 -4.33 4.64
C ALA A 403 -14.10 -5.30 3.44
N ILE A 404 -14.09 -4.78 2.21
CA ILE A 404 -14.11 -5.60 0.98
C ILE A 404 -12.83 -6.44 0.90
N VAL A 405 -11.65 -5.82 1.08
CA VAL A 405 -10.34 -6.49 1.02
C VAL A 405 -10.22 -7.57 2.10
N ALA A 406 -10.59 -7.29 3.35
CA ALA A 406 -10.58 -8.25 4.45
C ALA A 406 -11.59 -9.40 4.27
N SER A 407 -12.71 -9.16 3.59
CA SER A 407 -13.68 -10.21 3.24
C SER A 407 -13.11 -11.12 2.15
N LEU A 408 -12.50 -10.56 1.12
CA LEU A 408 -11.76 -11.33 0.09
C LEU A 408 -10.59 -12.11 0.69
N GLN A 409 -9.91 -11.58 1.71
CA GLN A 409 -8.84 -12.25 2.46
C GLN A 409 -9.34 -13.51 3.19
N ALA A 410 -10.51 -13.43 3.84
CA ALA A 410 -11.16 -14.61 4.43
C ALA A 410 -11.59 -15.64 3.36
N PHE A 411 -12.08 -15.20 2.20
CA PHE A 411 -12.42 -16.12 1.10
C PHE A 411 -11.19 -16.82 0.48
N GLN A 412 -10.06 -16.13 0.29
CA GLN A 412 -8.84 -16.80 -0.22
C GLN A 412 -8.32 -17.84 0.77
N LEU A 413 -8.37 -17.55 2.08
CA LEU A 413 -8.04 -18.53 3.12
C LEU A 413 -8.92 -19.78 3.04
N ILE A 414 -10.24 -19.62 2.92
CA ILE A 414 -11.20 -20.74 2.80
C ILE A 414 -10.92 -21.57 1.54
N HIS A 415 -10.69 -20.93 0.40
CA HIS A 415 -10.34 -21.63 -0.85
C HIS A 415 -9.05 -22.47 -0.78
N VAL A 416 -8.08 -22.06 0.05
CA VAL A 416 -6.89 -22.87 0.34
C VAL A 416 -7.22 -24.05 1.25
N ILE A 417 -7.99 -23.82 2.32
CA ILE A 417 -8.43 -24.89 3.25
C ILE A 417 -9.22 -25.97 2.49
N GLU A 418 -10.21 -25.59 1.69
CA GLU A 418 -10.97 -26.53 0.85
C GLU A 418 -10.06 -27.42 -0.01
N TYR A 419 -9.02 -26.83 -0.62
CA TYR A 419 -8.10 -27.54 -1.49
C TYR A 419 -7.22 -28.53 -0.71
N PHE A 420 -6.71 -28.12 0.46
CA PHE A 420 -5.87 -28.97 1.31
C PHE A 420 -6.66 -30.14 1.94
N GLU A 421 -7.88 -29.91 2.44
CA GLU A 421 -8.73 -31.01 2.95
C GLU A 421 -9.20 -31.94 1.82
N THR A 422 -9.50 -31.42 0.63
CA THR A 422 -9.77 -32.25 -0.57
C THR A 422 -8.61 -33.18 -0.91
N LEU A 423 -7.37 -32.70 -0.83
CA LEU A 423 -6.17 -33.52 -1.10
C LEU A 423 -5.94 -34.60 -0.05
N LYS A 424 -6.05 -34.28 1.24
CA LYS A 424 -5.99 -35.26 2.33
C LYS A 424 -7.04 -36.36 2.13
N ASN A 425 -8.27 -35.98 1.80
CA ASN A 425 -9.35 -36.93 1.53
C ASN A 425 -9.11 -37.82 0.29
N LYS A 426 -8.42 -37.31 -0.75
CA LYS A 426 -7.96 -38.14 -1.88
C LYS A 426 -6.87 -39.14 -1.44
N ASN A 427 -5.87 -38.69 -0.68
CA ASN A 427 -4.75 -39.52 -0.26
C ASN A 427 -5.20 -40.62 0.73
N ASN A 428 -6.05 -40.29 1.70
CA ASN A 428 -6.65 -41.26 2.62
C ASN A 428 -7.44 -42.36 1.86
N LYS A 429 -8.16 -41.99 0.79
CA LYS A 429 -8.86 -42.96 -0.07
C LYS A 429 -7.90 -43.83 -0.91
N LYS A 430 -6.80 -43.27 -1.44
CA LYS A 430 -5.75 -44.05 -2.12
C LYS A 430 -5.12 -45.07 -1.16
N ASN A 431 -4.70 -44.65 0.03
CA ASN A 431 -4.05 -45.50 1.03
C ASN A 431 -4.98 -46.63 1.51
N ASN A 432 -6.25 -46.33 1.82
CA ASN A 432 -7.22 -47.36 2.23
C ASN A 432 -7.52 -48.40 1.13
N ASN A 433 -7.49 -48.00 -0.14
CA ASN A 433 -7.65 -48.92 -1.26
C ASN A 433 -6.40 -49.79 -1.48
N ASN A 434 -5.20 -49.25 -1.28
CA ASN A 434 -3.95 -50.03 -1.35
C ASN A 434 -3.87 -51.05 -0.20
N ASN A 435 -4.20 -50.66 1.04
CA ASN A 435 -4.24 -51.58 2.17
C ASN A 435 -5.28 -52.71 1.97
N LYS A 436 -6.42 -52.43 1.34
CA LYS A 436 -7.40 -53.45 0.95
C LYS A 436 -6.89 -54.41 -0.15
N LYS A 437 -6.06 -53.94 -1.08
CA LYS A 437 -5.40 -54.81 -2.07
C LYS A 437 -4.35 -55.70 -1.40
N ASN A 438 -3.50 -55.15 -0.53
CA ASN A 438 -2.44 -55.92 0.12
C ASN A 438 -3.03 -56.99 1.06
N ASN A 439 -4.09 -56.68 1.82
CA ASN A 439 -4.77 -57.68 2.66
C ASN A 439 -5.43 -58.81 1.86
N ASN A 440 -5.78 -58.60 0.58
CA ASN A 440 -6.25 -59.67 -0.31
C ASN A 440 -5.11 -60.49 -0.94
N ASN A 441 -3.87 -59.98 -0.95
CA ASN A 441 -2.70 -60.67 -1.51
C ASN A 441 -1.88 -61.45 -0.47
N ASN A 442 -2.03 -61.17 0.84
CA ASN A 442 -1.33 -61.85 1.94
C ASN A 442 -1.77 -63.31 2.19
N ASN A 443 -2.17 -64.05 1.14
CA ASN A 443 -2.65 -65.42 1.22
C ASN A 443 -1.99 -66.36 0.18
N ASN A 444 -0.79 -66.02 -0.30
CA ASN A 444 0.07 -66.95 -1.04
C ASN A 444 1.58 -66.66 -0.87
N ASN A 445 2.29 -67.71 -0.46
CA ASN A 445 3.73 -68.00 -0.58
C ASN A 445 4.80 -67.09 0.04
N ASN A 446 5.67 -67.74 0.81
CA ASN A 446 7.06 -67.33 1.02
C ASN A 446 7.87 -67.54 -0.27
N ASN A 447 8.83 -66.66 -0.59
CA ASN A 447 10.26 -66.98 -0.45
C ASN A 447 11.20 -65.83 -0.83
N GLU A 448 12.40 -65.90 -0.23
CA GLU A 448 13.70 -65.40 -0.70
C GLU A 448 13.97 -63.90 -0.83
N ASN A 449 15.22 -63.55 -0.50
CA ASN A 449 15.76 -62.20 -0.50
C ASN A 449 16.39 -61.89 -1.85
N ASN A 450 16.22 -60.66 -2.35
CA ASN A 450 17.23 -60.00 -3.16
C ASN A 450 17.17 -58.48 -2.90
N VAL A 451 18.31 -57.90 -2.52
CA VAL A 451 18.45 -56.45 -2.35
C VAL A 451 19.11 -55.89 -3.60
N SER A 452 18.29 -55.39 -4.53
CA SER A 452 18.75 -54.58 -5.66
C SER A 452 18.52 -53.10 -5.36
N TYR A 453 19.61 -52.33 -5.29
CA TYR A 453 19.53 -50.88 -5.44
C TYR A 453 19.04 -50.60 -6.86
N CYS A 454 17.88 -49.95 -6.99
CA CYS A 454 17.33 -49.48 -8.26
C CYS A 454 16.90 -48.01 -8.07
N ASP A 455 17.14 -47.19 -9.08
CA ASP A 455 16.96 -45.74 -9.02
C ASP A 455 15.50 -45.32 -8.79
N GLU A 456 15.29 -44.16 -8.18
CA GLU A 456 13.97 -43.62 -7.87
C GLU A 456 13.25 -43.11 -9.14
N GLU A 457 12.59 -44.02 -9.87
CA GLU A 457 11.62 -43.61 -10.90
C GLU A 457 10.51 -42.76 -10.27
N GLU A 458 10.38 -41.52 -10.74
CA GLU A 458 9.41 -40.53 -10.26
C GLU A 458 7.96 -41.05 -10.38
N ASN A 459 7.45 -41.59 -9.27
CA ASN A 459 6.08 -42.07 -9.19
C ASN A 459 5.12 -40.88 -9.35
N LYS A 460 4.41 -40.86 -10.49
CA LYS A 460 3.45 -39.82 -10.92
C LYS A 460 2.26 -39.70 -9.97
N THR A 461 2.50 -39.07 -8.83
CA THR A 461 1.47 -38.54 -7.95
C THR A 461 0.85 -37.29 -8.57
N ASP A 462 -0.40 -36.98 -8.21
CA ASP A 462 -1.04 -35.72 -8.62
C ASP A 462 -0.26 -34.55 -7.96
N HIS A 463 0.72 -33.97 -8.67
CA HIS A 463 1.65 -33.00 -8.09
C HIS A 463 0.89 -31.87 -7.36
N PHE A 464 1.11 -31.80 -6.06
CA PHE A 464 0.50 -30.85 -5.15
C PHE A 464 0.82 -29.42 -5.61
N ASN A 465 -0.20 -28.62 -5.94
CA ASN A 465 0.01 -27.22 -6.33
C ASN A 465 -1.19 -26.35 -5.97
N ILE A 466 -0.98 -25.34 -5.11
CA ILE A 466 -2.03 -24.46 -4.58
C ILE A 466 -2.73 -23.64 -5.68
N ARG A 467 -2.09 -23.47 -6.84
CA ARG A 467 -2.67 -22.80 -8.03
C ARG A 467 -3.86 -23.56 -8.61
N ASN A 468 -3.97 -24.86 -8.32
CA ASN A 468 -5.10 -25.72 -8.70
C ASN A 468 -6.31 -25.58 -7.75
N SER A 469 -6.24 -24.69 -6.74
CA SER A 469 -7.36 -24.35 -5.87
C SER A 469 -8.32 -23.33 -6.51
N LYS A 470 -9.44 -23.07 -5.83
CA LYS A 470 -10.32 -21.93 -6.16
C LYS A 470 -9.65 -20.57 -5.93
N ALA A 471 -8.55 -20.49 -5.17
CA ALA A 471 -7.93 -19.21 -4.81
C ALA A 471 -7.26 -18.51 -5.99
N LYS A 472 -7.25 -17.17 -5.98
CA LYS A 472 -6.88 -16.29 -7.10
C LYS A 472 -6.15 -15.05 -6.59
N HIS A 473 -5.45 -14.33 -7.47
CA HIS A 473 -5.09 -12.93 -7.21
C HIS A 473 -6.34 -12.11 -7.49
N VAL A 474 -6.91 -11.49 -6.46
CA VAL A 474 -8.15 -10.71 -6.59
C VAL A 474 -7.83 -9.24 -6.46
N TRP A 475 -8.26 -8.44 -7.43
CA TRP A 475 -8.14 -6.99 -7.48
C TRP A 475 -9.50 -6.34 -7.30
N VAL A 476 -9.59 -5.36 -6.40
CA VAL A 476 -10.72 -4.42 -6.27
C VAL A 476 -10.31 -3.13 -6.97
N LYS A 477 -11.12 -2.66 -7.91
CA LYS A 477 -10.84 -1.45 -8.70
C LYS A 477 -11.88 -0.36 -8.46
N SER A 478 -11.42 0.89 -8.52
CA SER A 478 -12.27 2.10 -8.43
C SER A 478 -13.13 2.35 -9.67
N ILE A 479 -12.83 1.70 -10.81
CA ILE A 479 -13.50 1.88 -12.09
C ILE A 479 -13.80 0.51 -12.71
N VAL A 480 -14.93 0.41 -13.40
CA VAL A 480 -15.38 -0.78 -14.14
C VAL A 480 -14.50 -0.99 -15.38
N ASN A 481 -13.73 -2.09 -15.40
CA ASN A 481 -12.88 -2.44 -16.55
C ASN A 481 -13.73 -3.01 -17.72
N GLY A 482 -13.87 -2.28 -18.83
CA GLY A 482 -14.50 -2.79 -20.06
C GLY A 482 -14.36 -1.86 -21.28
N ASN A 483 -14.21 -2.42 -22.48
CA ASN A 483 -13.96 -1.66 -23.72
C ASN A 483 -15.24 -1.13 -24.40
N LYS A 484 -16.42 -1.28 -23.80
CA LYS A 484 -17.70 -0.78 -24.31
C LYS A 484 -18.61 -0.34 -23.17
N ILE A 485 -19.33 0.77 -23.36
CA ILE A 485 -20.29 1.36 -22.41
C ILE A 485 -21.34 0.34 -21.93
N PHE A 486 -21.73 -0.62 -22.78
CA PHE A 486 -22.72 -1.67 -22.46
C PHE A 486 -22.11 -3.07 -22.31
N SER A 487 -20.80 -3.20 -22.05
CA SER A 487 -20.17 -4.49 -21.75
C SER A 487 -20.12 -4.74 -20.24
N ARG A 488 -20.34 -6.01 -19.83
CA ARG A 488 -20.13 -6.44 -18.43
C ARG A 488 -18.64 -6.30 -18.07
N GLY A 489 -18.29 -5.17 -17.47
CA GLY A 489 -17.00 -4.99 -16.79
C GLY A 489 -17.09 -5.35 -15.31
N ASN A 490 -15.95 -5.67 -14.70
CA ASN A 490 -15.88 -6.11 -13.31
C ASN A 490 -15.16 -5.07 -12.43
N LEU A 491 -15.73 -4.73 -11.28
CA LEU A 491 -15.03 -4.00 -10.21
C LEU A 491 -14.06 -4.94 -9.47
N VAL A 492 -14.49 -6.17 -9.20
CA VAL A 492 -13.68 -7.23 -8.59
C VAL A 492 -13.19 -8.17 -9.69
N ASN A 493 -11.88 -8.16 -9.96
CA ASN A 493 -11.25 -8.95 -11.01
C ASN A 493 -10.41 -10.06 -10.38
N ALA A 494 -10.62 -11.32 -10.77
CA ALA A 494 -9.93 -12.48 -10.21
C ALA A 494 -9.06 -13.18 -11.26
N GLU A 495 -7.76 -13.23 -11.02
CA GLU A 495 -6.74 -13.73 -11.95
C GLU A 495 -6.11 -15.04 -11.44
N PRO A 496 -5.69 -15.97 -12.33
CA PRO A 496 -5.00 -17.18 -11.92
C PRO A 496 -3.73 -16.85 -11.10
N LEU A 497 -3.49 -17.63 -10.04
CA LEU A 497 -2.27 -17.47 -9.25
C LEU A 497 -1.03 -17.69 -10.12
N GLU A 498 -0.09 -16.76 -10.08
CA GLU A 498 1.15 -16.81 -10.84
C GLU A 498 2.20 -17.69 -10.14
N ILE A 499 3.15 -18.21 -10.91
CA ILE A 499 4.31 -18.95 -10.39
C ILE A 499 5.31 -18.02 -9.68
N PRO A 500 6.19 -18.53 -8.82
CA PRO A 500 7.37 -17.80 -8.38
C PRO A 500 8.14 -17.19 -9.57
N ASN A 501 8.67 -15.98 -9.41
CA ASN A 501 9.67 -15.44 -10.33
C ASN A 501 10.97 -16.25 -10.14
N PRO A 502 11.49 -16.97 -11.16
CA PRO A 502 12.69 -17.82 -11.02
C PRO A 502 13.94 -17.07 -10.54
N ASN A 503 13.96 -15.74 -10.63
CA ASN A 503 15.05 -14.87 -10.17
C ASN A 503 14.74 -14.15 -8.84
N CYS A 504 13.80 -14.67 -8.04
CA CYS A 504 13.48 -14.10 -6.74
C CYS A 504 14.40 -14.65 -5.64
N TYR A 505 15.21 -13.77 -5.07
CA TYR A 505 16.19 -14.08 -4.01
C TYR A 505 15.58 -14.49 -2.65
N ILE A 506 14.25 -14.37 -2.49
CA ILE A 506 13.56 -14.80 -1.26
C ILE A 506 12.97 -16.20 -1.40
N CYS A 507 12.59 -16.64 -2.60
CA CYS A 507 11.84 -17.90 -2.77
C CYS A 507 12.29 -18.80 -3.91
N GLN A 508 13.34 -18.48 -4.67
CA GLN A 508 13.86 -19.31 -5.77
C GLN A 508 15.39 -19.35 -5.85
N GLN A 509 16.10 -18.25 -5.56
CA GLN A 509 17.57 -18.20 -5.62
C GLN A 509 18.17 -17.90 -4.24
N PRO A 510 19.17 -18.66 -3.77
CA PRO A 510 20.02 -18.27 -2.65
C PRO A 510 21.15 -17.31 -3.08
N THR A 511 21.25 -16.97 -4.38
CA THR A 511 22.28 -16.13 -4.98
C THR A 511 21.71 -14.84 -5.57
N ILE A 512 22.44 -13.72 -5.45
CA ILE A 512 22.14 -12.45 -6.13
C ILE A 512 23.38 -11.81 -6.74
N HIS A 513 23.18 -10.97 -7.76
CA HIS A 513 24.21 -10.06 -8.26
C HIS A 513 23.92 -8.61 -7.83
N ILE A 514 24.89 -7.98 -7.18
CA ILE A 514 24.86 -6.57 -6.76
C ILE A 514 25.92 -5.83 -7.56
N TYR A 515 25.51 -4.78 -8.26
CA TYR A 515 26.39 -3.87 -8.99
C TYR A 515 26.63 -2.65 -8.10
N ILE A 516 27.88 -2.27 -7.89
CA ILE A 516 28.32 -1.16 -7.05
C ILE A 516 29.04 -0.16 -7.94
N LYS A 517 28.77 1.14 -7.77
CA LYS A 517 29.28 2.19 -8.65
C LYS A 517 30.80 2.38 -8.54
N ASN A 518 31.33 2.27 -7.32
CA ASN A 518 32.78 2.30 -7.05
C ASN A 518 33.09 1.71 -5.66
N PHE A 519 33.96 0.70 -5.59
CA PHE A 519 34.29 0.01 -4.32
C PHE A 519 35.22 0.82 -3.41
N GLU A 520 35.93 1.81 -3.95
CA GLU A 520 36.78 2.72 -3.17
C GLU A 520 35.97 3.79 -2.41
N LYS A 521 34.73 4.06 -2.84
CA LYS A 521 33.82 5.05 -2.25
C LYS A 521 32.75 4.44 -1.35
N MET A 522 32.18 3.29 -1.71
CA MET A 522 31.19 2.63 -0.86
C MET A 522 31.87 2.10 0.40
N THR A 523 31.33 2.44 1.59
CA THR A 523 31.83 1.96 2.88
C THR A 523 31.15 0.65 3.26
N LEU A 524 31.80 -0.16 4.12
CA LEU A 524 31.18 -1.38 4.63
C LEU A 524 29.90 -1.08 5.44
N TYR A 525 29.92 -0.01 6.24
CA TYR A 525 28.74 0.50 6.95
C TYR A 525 27.56 0.81 5.99
N ASN A 526 27.80 1.54 4.90
CA ASN A 526 26.74 1.86 3.94
C ASN A 526 26.27 0.61 3.18
N PHE A 527 27.17 -0.31 2.84
CA PHE A 527 26.82 -1.59 2.20
C PHE A 527 25.90 -2.44 3.08
N VAL A 528 26.24 -2.63 4.36
CA VAL A 528 25.40 -3.39 5.30
C VAL A 528 24.07 -2.67 5.53
N LYS A 529 24.09 -1.38 5.80
CA LYS A 529 22.89 -0.59 6.11
C LYS A 529 21.91 -0.50 4.93
N ASP A 530 22.38 -0.06 3.77
CA ASP A 530 21.48 0.29 2.67
C ASP A 530 21.15 -0.92 1.78
N ILE A 531 22.09 -1.84 1.57
CA ILE A 531 21.84 -3.04 0.78
C ILE A 531 21.34 -4.18 1.68
N CYS A 532 22.09 -4.59 2.71
CA CYS A 532 21.71 -5.77 3.49
C CYS A 532 20.45 -5.53 4.36
N MET A 533 20.40 -4.40 5.10
CA MET A 533 19.30 -4.13 6.04
C MET A 533 18.08 -3.46 5.43
N ASN A 534 18.26 -2.57 4.46
CA ASN A 534 17.15 -1.81 3.86
C ASN A 534 16.58 -2.50 2.61
N GLU A 535 17.38 -2.78 1.57
CA GLU A 535 16.86 -3.42 0.36
C GLU A 535 16.65 -4.94 0.48
N LEU A 536 17.62 -5.70 0.98
CA LEU A 536 17.52 -7.16 1.14
C LEU A 536 16.74 -7.59 2.40
N SER A 537 16.56 -6.67 3.36
CA SER A 537 15.76 -6.86 4.58
C SER A 537 16.25 -8.00 5.51
N PHE A 538 17.58 -8.14 5.65
CA PHE A 538 18.22 -8.88 6.74
C PHE A 538 18.32 -7.94 7.96
N LEU A 539 17.89 -8.40 9.13
CA LEU A 539 17.71 -7.51 10.29
C LEU A 539 18.86 -7.60 11.28
N TYR A 540 19.45 -8.80 11.39
CA TYR A 540 20.61 -9.10 12.21
C TYR A 540 21.71 -9.68 11.30
N PRO A 541 22.20 -8.89 10.31
CA PRO A 541 23.08 -9.39 9.27
C PRO A 541 24.45 -9.76 9.82
N PHE A 542 24.86 -11.00 9.61
CA PHE A 542 26.27 -11.41 9.66
C PHE A 542 26.77 -11.52 8.23
N LEU A 543 27.89 -10.86 7.94
CA LEU A 543 28.48 -10.82 6.61
C LEU A 543 29.85 -11.48 6.64
N ASP A 544 30.00 -12.56 5.88
CA ASP A 544 31.22 -13.36 5.84
C ASP A 544 31.88 -13.27 4.45
N LYS A 545 33.22 -13.21 4.43
CA LYS A 545 34.08 -13.27 3.24
C LYS A 545 35.14 -14.34 3.47
N ASP A 546 35.31 -15.28 2.54
CA ASP A 546 36.32 -16.35 2.63
C ASP A 546 36.26 -17.12 3.98
N ASP A 547 35.05 -17.49 4.41
CA ASP A 547 34.72 -18.09 5.71
C ASP A 547 35.14 -17.28 6.96
N ARG A 548 35.39 -15.98 6.80
CA ARG A 548 35.67 -15.03 7.90
C ARG A 548 34.57 -14.00 8.01
N ASN A 549 34.06 -13.80 9.21
CA ASN A 549 33.15 -12.70 9.46
C ASN A 549 33.87 -11.35 9.30
N ILE A 550 33.27 -10.46 8.50
CA ILE A 550 33.72 -9.08 8.24
C ILE A 550 32.73 -8.04 8.77
N PHE A 551 31.49 -8.44 9.05
CA PHE A 551 30.54 -7.66 9.85
C PHE A 551 29.74 -8.60 10.76
N ASP A 552 29.86 -8.35 12.06
CA ASP A 552 29.07 -8.89 13.15
C ASP A 552 28.07 -7.82 13.61
N TYR A 553 26.79 -8.19 13.74
CA TYR A 553 25.73 -7.27 14.14
C TYR A 553 25.65 -7.03 15.65
N ASP A 554 26.05 -8.00 16.47
CA ASP A 554 26.01 -7.88 17.93
C ASP A 554 27.15 -6.96 18.39
N LEU A 555 28.36 -7.09 17.83
CA LEU A 555 29.44 -6.10 18.01
C LEU A 555 29.04 -4.68 17.55
N PHE A 556 28.19 -4.58 16.52
CA PHE A 556 27.65 -3.29 16.08
C PHE A 556 26.60 -2.72 17.06
N GLN A 557 25.85 -3.56 17.77
CA GLN A 557 24.92 -3.12 18.82
C GLN A 557 25.60 -2.75 20.14
N GLU A 558 26.77 -3.32 20.46
CA GLU A 558 27.50 -2.97 21.69
C GLU A 558 28.10 -1.56 21.67
N ASN A 559 28.11 -0.89 20.51
CA ASN A 559 28.66 0.45 20.28
C ASN A 559 30.16 0.55 20.62
N ASP A 560 30.94 -0.45 20.20
CA ASP A 560 32.40 -0.36 20.19
C ASP A 560 32.84 0.72 19.17
N ASP A 561 33.40 1.83 19.68
CA ASP A 561 33.81 3.00 18.89
C ASP A 561 34.93 2.68 17.88
N ASP A 562 35.83 1.74 18.20
CA ASP A 562 36.94 1.36 17.31
C ASP A 562 36.43 0.45 16.20
N TYR A 563 35.56 -0.53 16.51
CA TYR A 563 34.88 -1.35 15.50
C TYR A 563 34.03 -0.49 14.56
N ILE A 564 33.19 0.40 15.10
CA ILE A 564 32.32 1.27 14.30
C ILE A 564 33.13 2.22 13.40
N GLN A 565 34.26 2.77 13.86
CA GLN A 565 35.13 3.58 13.01
C GLN A 565 35.68 2.79 11.81
N ASN A 566 36.11 1.54 12.00
CA ASN A 566 36.61 0.70 10.91
C ASN A 566 35.53 0.39 9.85
N LEU A 567 34.25 0.31 10.22
CA LEU A 567 33.15 0.09 9.26
C LEU A 567 32.96 1.25 8.26
N TYR A 568 33.45 2.46 8.57
CA TYR A 568 33.44 3.58 7.63
C TYR A 568 34.59 3.55 6.61
N ALA A 569 35.49 2.57 6.67
CA ALA A 569 36.44 2.30 5.59
C ALA A 569 35.72 1.74 4.34
N SER A 570 36.34 1.95 3.17
CA SER A 570 35.78 1.53 1.88
C SER A 570 35.77 0.02 1.70
N LEU A 571 34.89 -0.51 0.85
CA LEU A 571 34.84 -1.93 0.52
C LEU A 571 36.22 -2.44 0.05
N SER A 572 36.96 -1.64 -0.73
CA SER A 572 38.33 -1.95 -1.15
C SER A 572 39.32 -2.10 0.02
N TYR A 573 39.17 -1.35 1.12
CA TYR A 573 39.99 -1.53 2.33
C TYR A 573 39.76 -2.89 2.99
N TRP A 574 38.51 -3.36 3.00
CA TRP A 574 38.12 -4.70 3.44
C TRP A 574 38.47 -5.81 2.41
N ASN A 575 39.26 -5.50 1.37
CA ASN A 575 39.61 -6.39 0.24
C ASN A 575 38.37 -6.92 -0.52
N ILE A 576 37.30 -6.13 -0.56
CA ILE A 576 36.07 -6.41 -1.32
C ILE A 576 36.12 -5.60 -2.62
N LYS A 577 35.87 -6.24 -3.77
CA LYS A 577 36.14 -5.72 -5.12
C LYS A 577 35.24 -6.40 -6.16
N HIS A 578 35.44 -6.07 -7.44
CA HIS A 578 34.76 -6.72 -8.57
C HIS A 578 34.95 -8.26 -8.57
N ASP A 579 33.85 -8.99 -8.80
CA ASP A 579 33.72 -10.46 -8.79
C ASP A 579 34.03 -11.15 -7.44
N GLU A 580 33.96 -10.42 -6.33
CA GLU A 580 33.93 -11.01 -5.00
C GLU A 580 32.56 -11.62 -4.64
N ILE A 581 32.57 -12.64 -3.78
CA ILE A 581 31.38 -13.28 -3.24
C ILE A 581 31.36 -13.11 -1.72
N LEU A 582 30.27 -12.57 -1.19
CA LEU A 582 30.01 -12.47 0.25
C LEU A 582 28.84 -13.38 0.66
N LEU A 583 28.91 -13.97 1.84
CA LEU A 583 27.79 -14.71 2.43
C LEU A 583 27.08 -13.82 3.45
N LEU A 584 25.78 -13.59 3.26
CA LEU A 584 24.92 -12.84 4.19
C LEU A 584 24.01 -13.81 4.94
N THR A 585 24.17 -13.91 6.25
CA THR A 585 23.35 -14.73 7.15
C THR A 585 22.51 -13.82 8.07
N ASP A 586 21.29 -14.21 8.44
CA ASP A 586 20.57 -13.54 9.55
C ASP A 586 20.79 -14.33 10.87
N PHE A 587 21.46 -13.71 11.85
CA PHE A 587 21.88 -14.37 13.09
C PHE A 587 20.71 -14.88 13.94
N GLN A 588 19.52 -14.29 13.83
CA GLN A 588 18.37 -14.82 14.55
C GLN A 588 17.84 -16.13 13.95
N ASN A 589 18.33 -16.54 12.79
CA ASN A 589 17.69 -17.51 11.92
C ASN A 589 18.69 -18.19 10.97
N ASN A 590 19.72 -18.87 11.49
CA ASN A 590 20.89 -19.43 10.75
C ASN A 590 20.62 -20.28 9.48
N ASN A 591 19.36 -20.65 9.19
CA ASN A 591 18.95 -21.27 7.94
C ASN A 591 18.68 -20.23 6.81
N ASP A 592 18.86 -18.95 7.10
CA ASP A 592 18.56 -17.79 6.26
C ASP A 592 19.88 -17.21 5.71
N GLN A 593 20.38 -17.84 4.64
CA GLN A 593 21.66 -17.53 4.00
C GLN A 593 21.44 -17.04 2.56
N LEU A 594 22.19 -16.01 2.17
CA LEU A 594 22.16 -15.40 0.85
C LEU A 594 23.59 -15.12 0.36
N GLU A 595 23.97 -15.74 -0.75
CA GLU A 595 25.25 -15.57 -1.42
C GLU A 595 25.18 -14.36 -2.37
N MET A 596 26.11 -13.41 -2.23
CA MET A 596 26.07 -12.11 -2.88
C MET A 596 27.30 -11.90 -3.76
N HIS A 597 27.09 -11.95 -5.07
CA HIS A 597 28.11 -11.73 -6.09
C HIS A 597 28.21 -10.23 -6.40
N LEU A 598 29.35 -9.61 -6.10
CA LEU A 598 29.54 -8.18 -6.24
C LEU A 598 30.25 -7.83 -7.55
N LYS A 599 29.78 -6.82 -8.26
CA LYS A 599 30.37 -6.33 -9.51
C LYS A 599 30.52 -4.82 -9.49
N GLU A 600 31.54 -4.29 -10.16
CA GLU A 600 31.72 -2.85 -10.32
C GLU A 600 31.13 -2.37 -11.64
N ASP A 601 30.30 -1.32 -11.59
CA ASP A 601 29.74 -0.65 -12.76
C ASP A 601 29.75 0.88 -12.54
N PRO A 602 30.82 1.58 -12.99
CA PRO A 602 30.92 3.02 -12.88
C PRO A 602 29.87 3.81 -13.67
N SER A 603 29.06 3.16 -14.53
CA SER A 603 28.02 3.82 -15.33
C SER A 603 26.68 4.00 -14.60
N LEU A 604 26.50 3.39 -13.42
CA LEU A 604 25.27 3.50 -12.63
C LEU A 604 24.96 4.96 -12.24
N GLU A 605 23.69 5.35 -12.33
CA GLU A 605 23.22 6.63 -11.80
C GLU A 605 23.32 6.66 -10.26
N THR A 606 22.85 5.59 -9.61
CA THR A 606 22.88 5.35 -8.15
C THR A 606 24.18 4.68 -7.68
N GLU A 607 24.50 4.79 -6.39
CA GLU A 607 25.71 4.15 -5.80
C GLU A 607 25.73 2.62 -5.92
N TYR A 608 24.56 1.98 -6.07
CA TYR A 608 24.43 0.55 -6.35
C TYR A 608 23.15 0.24 -7.16
N PHE A 609 23.09 -0.97 -7.70
CA PHE A 609 21.93 -1.58 -8.35
C PHE A 609 21.90 -3.09 -8.08
N ILE A 610 20.77 -3.62 -7.62
CA ILE A 610 20.61 -5.07 -7.37
C ILE A 610 19.91 -5.70 -8.58
N GLN A 611 20.57 -6.63 -9.27
CA GLN A 611 20.05 -7.21 -10.50
C GLN A 611 18.97 -8.28 -10.24
N GLN A 612 17.78 -7.82 -9.88
CA GLN A 612 16.57 -8.62 -10.06
C GLN A 612 16.33 -8.76 -11.57
N LYS A 613 16.52 -9.97 -12.12
CA LYS A 613 16.25 -10.27 -13.53
C LYS A 613 14.74 -10.17 -13.80
N ASN A 614 14.30 -8.97 -14.17
CA ASN A 614 12.97 -8.69 -14.66
C ASN A 614 12.67 -9.56 -15.88
N VAL A 615 11.86 -10.60 -15.70
CA VAL A 615 11.24 -11.31 -16.83
C VAL A 615 10.31 -10.30 -17.51
N PRO A 616 10.52 -9.97 -18.80
CA PRO A 616 9.67 -8.98 -19.46
C PRO A 616 8.25 -9.51 -19.51
N SER A 617 7.35 -8.84 -18.78
CA SER A 617 5.91 -9.12 -18.85
C SER A 617 5.49 -9.00 -20.32
N LYS A 618 4.81 -10.03 -20.84
CA LYS A 618 4.38 -10.07 -22.24
C LYS A 618 3.27 -9.05 -22.47
N LYS A 619 3.66 -7.77 -22.62
CA LYS A 619 2.82 -6.69 -23.13
C LYS A 619 2.23 -7.17 -24.45
N ARG A 620 0.96 -7.57 -24.44
CA ARG A 620 0.19 -7.78 -25.67
C ARG A 620 0.29 -6.47 -26.46
N LYS A 621 0.82 -6.51 -27.68
CA LYS A 621 0.82 -5.35 -28.57
C LYS A 621 -0.62 -4.96 -28.84
N ILE A 622 -1.10 -3.92 -28.15
CA ILE A 622 -2.26 -3.16 -28.58
C ILE A 622 -1.75 -2.31 -29.74
N ASN A 623 -2.01 -2.75 -30.97
CA ASN A 623 -1.75 -1.95 -32.15
C ASN A 623 -2.72 -0.77 -32.14
N TYR A 624 -2.25 0.38 -31.65
CA TYR A 624 -2.89 1.65 -31.95
C TYR A 624 -2.65 1.93 -33.44
N MET A 625 -3.62 1.58 -34.27
CA MET A 625 -3.70 2.15 -35.61
C MET A 625 -4.02 3.63 -35.45
N GLN A 626 -3.06 4.49 -35.78
CA GLN A 626 -3.33 5.90 -36.00
C GLN A 626 -4.27 6.01 -37.20
N VAL A 627 -5.47 6.53 -36.98
CA VAL A 627 -6.40 6.89 -38.06
C VAL A 627 -6.13 8.35 -38.39
N GLU A 628 -5.14 8.59 -39.24
CA GLU A 628 -5.03 9.87 -39.94
C GLU A 628 -6.21 9.96 -40.91
N GLY A 629 -7.07 10.97 -40.72
CA GLY A 629 -8.19 11.21 -41.59
C GLY A 629 -7.77 12.02 -42.81
N ASN A 630 -8.04 11.50 -44.00
CA ASN A 630 -8.25 12.33 -45.18
C ASN A 630 -9.34 11.70 -46.07
N MET A 631 -9.96 12.55 -46.88
CA MET A 631 -11.15 12.21 -47.67
C MET A 631 -10.80 11.30 -48.85
N ASP A 632 -11.73 10.47 -49.31
CA ASP A 632 -12.35 10.75 -50.63
C ASP A 632 -13.63 9.96 -50.94
N THR A 633 -14.22 10.33 -52.08
CA THR A 633 -15.61 10.15 -52.51
C THR A 633 -16.10 8.75 -52.89
N GLU A 634 -17.38 8.52 -52.61
CA GLU A 634 -18.38 7.85 -53.49
C GLU A 634 -18.15 6.44 -54.12
N SER A 635 -19.01 5.49 -53.66
CA SER A 635 -20.03 4.79 -54.49
C SER A 635 -19.95 3.28 -54.83
N VAL A 636 -21.17 2.71 -54.94
CA VAL A 636 -21.64 1.78 -56.00
C VAL A 636 -21.56 0.22 -55.86
N LYS A 637 -22.73 -0.32 -55.46
CA LYS A 637 -23.48 -1.50 -56.00
C LYS A 637 -23.09 -2.97 -55.70
N LYS A 638 -24.14 -3.70 -55.28
CA LYS A 638 -24.29 -5.18 -55.23
C LYS A 638 -24.39 -5.83 -56.63
N LYS A 639 -23.99 -7.11 -56.74
CA LYS A 639 -24.69 -8.25 -57.42
C LYS A 639 -23.96 -9.57 -57.00
N ARG A 640 -24.66 -10.64 -56.56
CA ARG A 640 -25.35 -11.73 -57.31
C ARG A 640 -24.40 -12.57 -58.18
N HIS A 641 -24.49 -13.90 -58.28
CA HIS A 641 -25.22 -14.99 -57.54
C HIS A 641 -24.63 -16.34 -58.09
N ILE A 642 -25.37 -17.48 -58.03
CA ILE A 642 -25.13 -18.71 -58.83
C ILE A 642 -23.90 -19.56 -58.36
N LEU A 643 -23.95 -20.87 -58.13
CA LEU A 643 -25.04 -21.88 -58.16
C LEU A 643 -24.75 -23.00 -57.12
N SER A 644 -25.74 -23.85 -56.86
CA SER A 644 -25.63 -25.19 -56.25
C SER A 644 -25.61 -26.26 -57.37
N ASP A 645 -25.64 -27.59 -57.22
CA ASP A 645 -25.80 -28.56 -56.11
C ASP A 645 -25.01 -29.85 -56.50
N GLU A 646 -24.80 -30.79 -55.58
CA GLU A 646 -25.41 -32.14 -55.63
C GLU A 646 -24.81 -33.12 -54.60
N HIS A 647 -25.69 -33.89 -53.96
CA HIS A 647 -25.38 -34.95 -53.01
C HIS A 647 -25.30 -36.32 -53.69
N LYS A 648 -24.75 -37.31 -52.96
CA LYS A 648 -25.36 -38.66 -52.92
C LYS A 648 -25.17 -39.33 -51.56
N GLU A 649 -26.18 -40.10 -51.18
CA GLU A 649 -26.38 -40.69 -49.85
C GLU A 649 -26.30 -42.22 -49.89
N THR A 650 -26.10 -42.85 -48.72
CA THR A 650 -26.85 -43.99 -48.15
C THR A 650 -26.29 -44.22 -46.73
N ASN A 651 -27.05 -44.09 -45.63
CA ASN A 651 -28.21 -44.87 -45.14
C ASN A 651 -27.78 -46.24 -44.55
N ASP A 652 -28.28 -46.70 -43.39
CA ASP A 652 -29.31 -46.16 -42.47
C ASP A 652 -28.72 -45.98 -41.02
N GLU A 653 -29.34 -46.08 -39.83
CA GLU A 653 -30.65 -46.56 -39.35
C GLU A 653 -31.02 -45.98 -37.95
N LYS A 654 -32.21 -46.33 -37.43
CA LYS A 654 -32.60 -46.37 -35.99
C LYS A 654 -32.59 -45.07 -35.14
N GLN A 655 -33.49 -44.16 -35.50
CA GLN A 655 -34.68 -43.71 -34.75
C GLN A 655 -34.66 -43.26 -33.24
N PRO A 656 -35.66 -42.46 -32.78
CA PRO A 656 -35.44 -41.46 -31.71
C PRO A 656 -36.41 -41.47 -30.51
N THR A 657 -36.18 -40.59 -29.53
CA THR A 657 -37.19 -40.15 -28.52
C THR A 657 -37.28 -38.62 -28.39
N LYS A 658 -38.21 -38.11 -27.56
CA LYS A 658 -38.89 -36.81 -27.78
C LYS A 658 -38.46 -35.65 -26.88
N LYS A 659 -38.49 -34.46 -27.49
CA LYS A 659 -38.55 -33.09 -26.93
C LYS A 659 -39.11 -32.95 -25.49
N ARG A 660 -38.55 -31.99 -24.75
CA ARG A 660 -39.35 -30.92 -24.12
C ARG A 660 -38.65 -29.57 -24.27
N LYS A 661 -39.43 -28.49 -24.42
CA LYS A 661 -38.94 -27.11 -24.36
C LYS A 661 -38.86 -26.66 -22.90
N GLN A 662 -38.05 -25.64 -22.64
CA GLN A 662 -38.28 -24.65 -21.58
C GLN A 662 -38.02 -23.27 -22.16
N ASP A 663 -38.85 -22.30 -21.79
CA ASP A 663 -39.05 -21.09 -22.59
C ASP A 663 -38.20 -19.92 -22.08
N LEU A 664 -37.60 -19.19 -23.04
CA LEU A 664 -36.85 -17.97 -22.78
C LEU A 664 -37.84 -16.82 -22.54
N ILE A 665 -38.02 -16.42 -21.28
CA ILE A 665 -38.75 -15.20 -20.95
C ILE A 665 -37.94 -14.00 -21.47
N LYS A 666 -38.48 -13.35 -22.49
CA LYS A 666 -37.94 -12.14 -23.10
C LYS A 666 -38.47 -10.96 -22.28
N VAL A 667 -37.64 -10.38 -21.42
CA VAL A 667 -37.97 -9.13 -20.73
C VAL A 667 -37.86 -8.00 -21.74
N GLU A 668 -39.00 -7.39 -22.06
CA GLU A 668 -39.09 -6.19 -22.88
C GLU A 668 -39.33 -4.99 -21.94
N GLU A 669 -38.51 -3.95 -22.12
CA GLU A 669 -38.71 -2.57 -21.66
C GLU A 669 -39.17 -2.33 -20.20
N ILE A 670 -38.21 -2.00 -19.31
CA ILE A 670 -38.54 -1.41 -18.00
C ILE A 670 -38.71 0.09 -18.20
N ILE A 671 -39.96 0.54 -18.23
CA ILE A 671 -40.33 1.95 -18.04
C ILE A 671 -40.33 2.22 -16.53
N ILE A 672 -39.78 3.36 -16.12
CA ILE A 672 -39.87 3.88 -14.75
C ILE A 672 -40.70 5.15 -14.85
N ASP A 673 -41.95 5.11 -14.38
CA ASP A 673 -42.75 6.30 -14.11
C ASP A 673 -42.48 6.74 -12.66
N ASP A 674 -42.01 7.97 -12.48
CA ASP A 674 -41.80 8.59 -11.17
C ASP A 674 -43.09 9.28 -10.69
N GLU A 675 -43.95 8.58 -9.94
CA GLU A 675 -45.06 9.25 -9.22
C GLU A 675 -45.41 8.61 -7.85
N GLU A 676 -45.22 9.43 -6.81
CA GLU A 676 -45.78 9.45 -5.44
C GLU A 676 -45.91 8.19 -4.53
N SER A 677 -45.32 8.36 -3.33
CA SER A 677 -45.88 8.07 -1.99
C SER A 677 -45.59 6.75 -1.24
N ASP A 678 -44.93 6.94 -0.09
CA ASP A 678 -45.18 6.39 1.25
C ASP A 678 -45.17 4.87 1.60
N ASN A 679 -44.43 4.63 2.70
CA ASN A 679 -44.54 3.55 3.69
C ASN A 679 -44.13 2.11 3.32
N GLN A 680 -43.07 1.66 4.02
CA GLN A 680 -42.86 0.31 4.57
C GLN A 680 -43.23 -0.90 3.67
N ASN A 681 -42.21 -1.54 3.08
CA ASN A 681 -41.86 -2.91 3.51
C ASN A 681 -40.48 -3.37 3.01
N VAL A 682 -39.98 -4.47 3.60
CA VAL A 682 -38.71 -5.11 3.24
C VAL A 682 -38.89 -5.99 2.00
N VAL A 683 -37.96 -5.92 1.06
CA VAL A 683 -37.79 -6.93 -0.01
C VAL A 683 -36.47 -7.67 0.18
N LEU A 684 -36.58 -8.97 0.47
CA LEU A 684 -35.47 -9.92 0.30
C LEU A 684 -35.50 -10.42 -1.15
N ILE A 685 -34.32 -10.69 -1.72
CA ILE A 685 -34.16 -11.29 -3.05
C ILE A 685 -33.35 -12.58 -2.87
N ASP A 686 -33.90 -13.70 -3.35
CA ASP A 686 -33.25 -15.02 -3.44
C ASP A 686 -32.27 -15.11 -4.63
#